data_AF-A0AAU4J983-F1
#
_entry.id   AF-A0AAU4J983-F1
#
_cell.length_a   1.000
_cell.length_b   1.000
_cell.length_c   1.000
_cell.angle_alpha   90.00
_cell.angle_beta   90.00
_cell.angle_gamma   90.00
#
_symmetry.space_group_name_H-M   'P 1'
#
loop_
_entity.id
_entity.type
_entity.pdbx_description
1 polymer ?
#
loop_
_entity_poly.entity_id
_entity_poly.type
_entity_poly.pdbx_seq_one_letter_code
_entity_poly.pdbx_strand_id
1 'polypeptide(L)'
;MSIKSPPGGSNVRVLIFYGSAAAGDESPVVNAGIAAIERIGLSGPAKEQFKVEATDNANVFTNETKLGRFNAVVFLTGGGDVLTPAQEAGLEAYMEAGGGFVGVHDAARAEPYSDWFTGLVGARPAAGSPTGVQRATVEVGDRRHPATKDLPLEWKRPDEWLNWQKNPSGEVHTVARVRESTYAPGASANGADHPVSWCRDYDGGRSFYTGMGGTVSSYDETDFRTHLRGALMWTTRLSQADCKATINANYKAERLTDPNQPGQNDQIGEPHGLVTAPDGRVFYIGRGGTDSSHPVVTDWNDPNVGKGTGQIHVWDPKTDKVTLAGELTVFGNKGGGDELTKVEEGLLGIELDPRFEENGWVYLHYTPHSRINRDTHMAERRVSRFTLDRATNKLDLGSEKTLLKWPVQIHSCCHAGGGMAWDSKGNLYIATGDNNSSGFSDGYSGNNPEPNFKGVSFADARRTAGNTNNLNGKILRIHPESDGTYTLPQGNLFTGEETAEGGGKTRGEIYVMGVRNPARISVDKKTDTLYAGWVGPDAGAPSTTWGPAKYDTFATITKASNRGWPYCMGNKQPYRDRNLPDPSKPLGWYDCDHPKNESPNNDGLVNLPPVTGNNIWYSPQGGGPDFPRDENGVPSYDQDEAVYRLPWLKGGGQAAMNGPVYRYDADSASDTKWPAYWDGKWFVGDFYDADQPRNAVLMDPKTQGDGGLPVHSESLKKIVPVGNDGIKNLMGWKFGPDGALYVLDYGRGFFTSDSKSALWRVTYEGGGPTPAAGQLARGTE
;
A
#
# COMPACT_ATOMS: atom_id res chain seq x y z
N MET A 1 25.59 38.43 7.80
CA MET A 1 24.81 39.35 8.69
C MET A 1 24.51 38.61 9.99
N SER A 2 24.15 39.29 11.09
CA SER A 2 23.82 38.66 12.38
C SER A 2 22.32 38.74 12.67
N ILE A 3 21.49 38.22 11.76
CA ILE A 3 20.04 38.34 11.84
C ILE A 3 19.51 37.54 13.05
N LYS A 4 18.70 38.18 13.89
CA LYS A 4 17.89 37.49 14.90
C LYS A 4 16.49 37.29 14.36
N SER A 5 16.16 36.06 13.94
CA SER A 5 14.80 35.73 13.52
C SER A 5 13.85 35.78 14.73
N PRO A 6 12.64 36.38 14.61
CA PRO A 6 11.71 36.41 15.72
C PRO A 6 11.13 35.00 15.97
N PRO A 7 10.99 34.57 17.23
CA PRO A 7 10.65 33.18 17.58
C PRO A 7 9.24 32.72 17.17
N GLY A 8 8.40 33.60 16.62
CA GLY A 8 6.99 33.39 16.32
C GLY A 8 6.06 33.67 17.52
N GLY A 9 4.77 33.42 17.36
CA GLY A 9 3.78 33.47 18.45
C GLY A 9 3.03 34.79 18.64
N SER A 10 3.72 35.89 18.96
CA SER A 10 3.10 37.22 19.14
C SER A 10 3.69 38.24 18.18
N ASN A 11 2.88 39.20 17.70
CA ASN A 11 3.30 40.23 16.73
C ASN A 11 3.91 39.64 15.45
N VAL A 12 3.36 38.52 14.95
CA VAL A 12 3.88 37.85 13.75
C VAL A 12 3.78 38.78 12.54
N ARG A 13 4.85 38.79 11.73
CA ARG A 13 4.97 39.60 10.51
C ARG A 13 5.43 38.76 9.34
N VAL A 14 4.84 39.02 8.18
CA VAL A 14 5.16 38.39 6.90
C VAL A 14 5.57 39.46 5.91
N LEU A 15 6.72 39.27 5.27
CA LEU A 15 7.18 40.11 4.16
C LEU A 15 6.77 39.43 2.86
N ILE A 16 6.05 40.11 1.96
CA ILE A 16 5.88 39.67 0.59
C ILE A 16 6.92 40.38 -0.26
N PHE A 17 7.80 39.62 -0.89
CA PHE A 17 8.72 40.09 -1.89
C PHE A 17 8.18 39.70 -3.29
N TYR A 18 8.02 40.70 -4.14
CA TYR A 18 7.49 40.54 -5.51
C TYR A 18 8.37 41.23 -6.57
N GLY A 19 9.66 41.44 -6.27
CA GLY A 19 10.60 42.00 -7.24
C GLY A 19 10.70 41.14 -8.51
N SER A 20 10.77 41.79 -9.68
CA SER A 20 10.84 41.15 -10.99
C SER A 20 12.07 41.63 -11.77
N ALA A 21 12.73 40.70 -12.48
CA ALA A 21 13.84 41.03 -13.38
C ALA A 21 13.35 41.72 -14.68
N ALA A 22 12.06 41.60 -15.01
CA ALA A 22 11.45 42.26 -16.16
C ALA A 22 10.86 43.61 -15.77
N ALA A 23 11.17 44.66 -16.54
CA ALA A 23 10.56 45.99 -16.38
C ALA A 23 9.11 45.98 -16.88
N GLY A 24 8.17 46.53 -16.10
CA GLY A 24 6.76 46.64 -16.49
C GLY A 24 5.82 46.92 -15.32
N ASP A 25 4.52 47.03 -15.61
CA ASP A 25 3.47 47.09 -14.60
C ASP A 25 3.35 45.77 -13.83
N GLU A 26 2.95 45.86 -12.56
CA GLU A 26 2.81 44.71 -11.69
C GLU A 26 1.76 43.72 -12.21
N SER A 27 2.09 42.42 -12.18
CA SER A 27 1.21 41.40 -12.71
C SER A 27 -0.13 41.37 -11.94
N PRO A 28 -1.29 41.27 -12.63
CA PRO A 28 -2.58 41.08 -11.95
C PRO A 28 -2.58 39.88 -10.98
N VAL A 29 -1.78 38.85 -11.28
CA VAL A 29 -1.61 37.67 -10.42
C VAL A 29 -0.91 38.04 -9.11
N VAL A 30 0.15 38.85 -9.16
CA VAL A 30 0.85 39.37 -7.97
C VAL A 30 -0.10 40.22 -7.12
N ASN A 31 -0.84 41.14 -7.75
CA ASN A 31 -1.82 41.98 -7.06
C ASN A 31 -2.88 41.15 -6.33
N ALA A 32 -3.40 40.10 -6.98
CA ALA A 32 -4.35 39.17 -6.37
C ALA A 32 -3.73 38.39 -5.19
N GLY A 33 -2.48 37.95 -5.34
CA GLY A 33 -1.75 37.25 -4.29
C GLY A 33 -1.46 38.11 -3.06
N ILE A 34 -1.02 39.37 -3.24
CA ILE A 34 -0.83 40.33 -2.14
C ILE A 34 -2.14 40.50 -1.39
N ALA A 35 -3.23 40.84 -2.10
CA ALA A 35 -4.54 41.05 -1.49
C ALA A 35 -5.06 39.81 -0.74
N ALA A 36 -4.81 38.60 -1.27
CA ALA A 36 -5.20 37.37 -0.60
C ALA A 36 -4.39 37.11 0.67
N ILE A 37 -3.06 37.30 0.64
CA ILE A 37 -2.20 37.08 1.82
C ILE A 37 -2.49 38.11 2.91
N GLU A 38 -2.76 39.37 2.57
CA GLU A 38 -3.22 40.40 3.50
C GLU A 38 -4.53 39.99 4.20
N ARG A 39 -5.52 39.50 3.42
CA ARG A 39 -6.77 38.96 3.98
C ARG A 39 -6.54 37.74 4.88
N ILE A 40 -5.62 36.86 4.49
CA ILE A 40 -5.26 35.68 5.30
C ILE A 40 -4.68 36.13 6.64
N GLY A 41 -3.78 37.11 6.66
CA GLY A 41 -3.16 37.63 7.88
C GLY A 41 -4.16 38.22 8.88
N LEU A 42 -5.29 38.75 8.39
CA LEU A 42 -6.38 39.28 9.20
C LEU A 42 -7.46 38.25 9.58
N SER A 43 -7.36 37.02 9.06
CA SER A 43 -8.36 35.97 9.26
C SER A 43 -8.04 35.05 10.44
N GLY A 44 -9.06 34.35 10.95
CA GLY A 44 -8.95 33.40 12.06
C GLY A 44 -8.84 34.05 13.45
N PRO A 45 -8.56 33.26 14.50
CA PRO A 45 -8.41 33.75 15.87
C PRO A 45 -7.30 34.81 15.98
N ALA A 46 -7.47 35.82 16.85
CA ALA A 46 -6.51 36.92 17.00
C ALA A 46 -5.06 36.47 17.29
N LYS A 47 -4.88 35.35 18.00
CA LYS A 47 -3.57 34.74 18.29
C LYS A 47 -2.88 34.10 17.07
N GLU A 48 -3.60 33.94 15.98
CA GLU A 48 -3.14 33.38 14.70
C GLU A 48 -3.10 34.42 13.58
N GLN A 49 -3.40 35.69 13.91
CA GLN A 49 -3.33 36.80 12.96
C GLN A 49 -1.89 37.32 12.86
N PHE A 50 -1.54 37.82 11.69
CA PHE A 50 -0.21 38.36 11.40
C PHE A 50 -0.30 39.57 10.48
N LYS A 51 0.69 40.46 10.59
CA LYS A 51 0.79 41.65 9.74
C LYS A 51 1.55 41.31 8.47
N VAL A 52 1.15 41.92 7.36
CA VAL A 52 1.77 41.73 6.06
C VAL A 52 2.36 43.05 5.59
N GLU A 53 3.57 43.02 5.04
CA GLU A 53 4.21 44.14 4.33
C GLU A 53 4.65 43.63 2.96
N ALA A 54 4.29 44.31 1.87
CA ALA A 54 4.71 43.94 0.53
C ALA A 54 5.75 44.93 -0.01
N THR A 55 6.77 44.44 -0.72
CA THR A 55 7.77 45.28 -1.40
C THR A 55 8.40 44.57 -2.61
N ASP A 56 8.73 45.35 -3.63
CA ASP A 56 9.61 44.99 -4.75
C ASP A 56 11.08 45.36 -4.50
N ASN A 57 11.37 46.08 -3.42
CA ASN A 57 12.70 46.62 -3.15
C ASN A 57 13.58 45.60 -2.40
N ALA A 58 14.47 44.94 -3.15
CA ALA A 58 15.39 43.92 -2.63
C ALA A 58 16.39 44.43 -1.57
N ASN A 59 16.53 45.75 -1.35
CA ASN A 59 17.36 46.29 -0.26
C ASN A 59 16.88 45.91 1.15
N VAL A 60 15.66 45.36 1.28
CA VAL A 60 15.24 44.72 2.53
C VAL A 60 16.19 43.60 2.95
N PHE A 61 16.79 42.86 2.00
CA PHE A 61 17.63 41.71 2.30
C PHE A 61 19.03 42.07 2.79
N THR A 62 19.50 43.29 2.54
CA THR A 62 20.76 43.81 3.11
C THR A 62 20.55 44.62 4.39
N ASN A 63 19.30 44.76 4.85
CA ASN A 63 18.97 45.48 6.07
C ASN A 63 18.56 44.51 7.19
N GLU A 64 19.55 44.08 7.97
CA GLU A 64 19.38 43.15 9.10
C GLU A 64 18.26 43.55 10.08
N THR A 65 18.15 44.84 10.42
CA THR A 65 17.14 45.34 11.35
C THR A 65 15.72 45.29 10.77
N LYS A 66 15.60 45.45 9.44
CA LYS A 66 14.31 45.36 8.76
C LYS A 66 13.92 43.89 8.56
N LEU A 67 14.83 43.09 7.99
CA LEU A 67 14.59 41.67 7.69
C LEU A 67 14.31 40.85 8.95
N GLY A 68 15.07 41.07 10.03
CA GLY A 68 14.90 40.37 11.31
C GLY A 68 13.59 40.65 12.06
N ARG A 69 12.68 41.48 11.52
CA ARG A 69 11.33 41.69 12.08
C ARG A 69 10.30 40.70 11.54
N PHE A 70 10.60 40.04 10.43
CA PHE A 70 9.68 39.15 9.76
C PHE A 70 9.90 37.70 10.20
N ASN A 71 8.81 36.97 10.38
CA ASN A 71 8.83 35.54 10.70
C ASN A 71 8.82 34.68 9.45
N ALA A 72 8.23 35.19 8.36
CA ALA A 72 8.27 34.55 7.06
C ALA A 72 8.48 35.60 5.94
N VAL A 73 9.18 35.19 4.89
CA VAL A 73 9.27 35.90 3.61
C VAL A 73 8.52 35.07 2.57
N VAL A 74 7.62 35.71 1.84
CA VAL A 74 6.88 35.12 0.71
C VAL A 74 7.50 35.64 -0.56
N PHE A 75 7.98 34.75 -1.43
CA PHE A 75 8.28 35.08 -2.81
C PHE A 75 7.02 34.80 -3.62
N LEU A 76 6.39 35.89 -4.08
CA LEU A 76 5.14 35.83 -4.82
C LEU A 76 5.42 36.11 -6.28
N THR A 77 5.32 35.07 -7.12
CA THR A 77 5.36 35.13 -8.59
C THR A 77 6.28 36.20 -9.17
N GLY A 78 7.52 35.83 -9.43
CA GLY A 78 8.54 36.63 -10.10
C GLY A 78 9.72 35.72 -10.45
N GLY A 79 10.32 35.90 -11.63
CA GLY A 79 11.40 35.05 -12.14
C GLY A 79 12.61 35.85 -12.59
N GLY A 80 13.73 35.16 -12.77
CA GLY A 80 15.02 35.77 -13.14
C GLY A 80 15.89 36.11 -11.93
N ASP A 81 16.99 36.79 -12.21
CA ASP A 81 17.99 37.23 -11.24
C ASP A 81 17.51 38.54 -10.59
N VAL A 82 16.87 38.43 -9.42
CA VAL A 82 16.18 39.52 -8.72
C VAL A 82 16.91 39.99 -7.46
N LEU A 83 17.88 39.21 -6.98
CA LEU A 83 18.77 39.54 -5.88
C LEU A 83 20.21 39.69 -6.38
N THR A 84 20.90 40.69 -5.85
CA THR A 84 22.37 40.73 -5.93
C THR A 84 22.97 39.69 -4.98
N PRO A 85 24.24 39.28 -5.16
CA PRO A 85 24.89 38.33 -4.25
C PRO A 85 24.85 38.74 -2.77
N ALA A 86 24.90 40.05 -2.47
CA ALA A 86 24.80 40.55 -1.10
C ALA A 86 23.37 40.45 -0.52
N GLN A 87 22.35 40.54 -1.36
CA GLN A 87 20.95 40.37 -0.97
C GLN A 87 20.62 38.88 -0.80
N GLU A 88 21.11 38.01 -1.68
CA GLU A 88 20.99 36.55 -1.51
C GLU A 88 21.65 36.09 -0.20
N ALA A 89 22.89 36.50 0.07
CA ALA A 89 23.57 36.22 1.34
C ALA A 89 22.80 36.74 2.57
N GLY A 90 21.94 37.74 2.40
CA GLY A 90 21.03 38.22 3.44
C GLY A 90 19.83 37.32 3.67
N LEU A 91 19.27 36.77 2.60
CA LEU A 91 18.23 35.75 2.67
C LEU A 91 18.77 34.44 3.26
N GLU A 92 19.99 34.03 2.89
CA GLU A 92 20.73 32.91 3.50
C GLU A 92 20.84 33.10 5.02
N ALA A 93 21.45 34.20 5.46
CA ALA A 93 21.59 34.50 6.88
C ALA A 93 20.26 34.58 7.64
N TYR A 94 19.16 34.96 6.96
CA TYR A 94 17.82 34.94 7.54
C TYR A 94 17.28 33.52 7.72
N MET A 95 17.52 32.64 6.75
CA MET A 95 17.15 31.22 6.84
C MET A 95 17.97 30.52 7.92
N GLU A 96 19.29 30.72 7.96
CA GLU A 96 20.20 30.20 8.99
C GLU A 96 19.77 30.61 10.41
N ALA A 97 19.23 31.82 10.54
CA ALA A 97 18.68 32.33 11.80
C ALA A 97 17.31 31.72 12.19
N GLY A 98 16.77 30.79 11.39
CA GLY A 98 15.51 30.11 11.64
C GLY A 98 14.29 30.77 11.00
N GLY A 99 14.48 31.64 10.01
CA GLY A 99 13.43 32.30 9.23
C GLY A 99 12.51 31.34 8.47
N GLY A 100 11.30 31.80 8.17
CA GLY A 100 10.35 31.10 7.29
C GLY A 100 10.42 31.62 5.86
N PHE A 101 10.21 30.73 4.89
CA PHE A 101 10.12 31.03 3.47
C PHE A 101 8.87 30.37 2.87
N VAL A 102 8.13 31.11 2.04
CA VAL A 102 7.04 30.57 1.21
C VAL A 102 7.28 30.98 -0.24
N GLY A 103 7.52 30.02 -1.12
CA GLY A 103 7.55 30.25 -2.57
C GLY A 103 6.21 29.91 -3.21
N VAL A 104 5.69 30.81 -4.06
CA VAL A 104 4.43 30.62 -4.79
C VAL A 104 4.67 30.65 -6.29
N HIS A 105 4.28 29.57 -6.97
CA HIS A 105 4.31 29.40 -8.42
C HIS A 105 5.66 29.79 -9.05
N ASP A 106 5.72 30.89 -9.80
CA ASP A 106 6.94 31.31 -10.52
C ASP A 106 8.10 31.74 -9.62
N ALA A 107 7.91 31.81 -8.29
CA ALA A 107 9.02 31.91 -7.34
C ALA A 107 10.10 30.84 -7.57
N ALA A 108 9.75 29.66 -8.11
CA ALA A 108 10.74 28.64 -8.48
C ALA A 108 11.66 29.04 -9.65
N ARG A 109 11.38 30.14 -10.35
CA ARG A 109 12.21 30.70 -11.43
C ARG A 109 13.09 31.87 -10.97
N ALA A 110 12.99 32.32 -9.71
CA ALA A 110 13.85 33.35 -9.15
C ALA A 110 15.27 32.82 -8.88
N GLU A 111 16.29 33.65 -9.02
CA GLU A 111 17.70 33.30 -8.80
C GLU A 111 18.12 32.03 -9.57
N PRO A 112 17.94 31.96 -10.91
CA PRO A 112 18.09 30.72 -11.68
C PRO A 112 19.51 30.14 -11.67
N TYR A 113 20.51 30.94 -11.27
CA TYR A 113 21.91 30.56 -11.20
C TYR A 113 22.38 30.20 -9.79
N SER A 114 21.51 30.30 -8.78
CA SER A 114 21.84 29.96 -7.40
C SER A 114 21.47 28.51 -7.08
N ASP A 115 22.47 27.73 -6.67
CA ASP A 115 22.28 26.38 -6.13
C ASP A 115 21.61 26.42 -4.75
N TRP A 116 21.94 27.42 -3.93
CA TRP A 116 21.32 27.59 -2.61
C TRP A 116 19.83 27.89 -2.73
N PHE A 117 19.44 28.82 -3.61
CA PHE A 117 18.04 29.14 -3.85
C PHE A 117 17.31 27.97 -4.53
N THR A 118 17.99 27.22 -5.42
CA THR A 118 17.46 25.97 -5.99
C THR A 118 17.12 24.97 -4.89
N GLY A 119 18.01 24.87 -3.90
CA GLY A 119 17.72 24.25 -2.63
C GLY A 119 16.45 24.85 -2.05
N LEU A 120 16.47 26.11 -1.62
CA LEU A 120 15.37 26.77 -0.90
C LEU A 120 13.98 26.45 -1.47
N VAL A 121 13.78 26.55 -2.79
CA VAL A 121 12.50 26.22 -3.46
C VAL A 121 12.27 24.72 -3.66
N GLY A 122 13.33 23.92 -3.76
CA GLY A 122 13.32 22.46 -3.78
C GLY A 122 13.34 21.84 -5.18
N ALA A 123 12.80 22.53 -6.19
CA ALA A 123 12.85 22.08 -7.59
C ALA A 123 12.76 23.26 -8.57
N ARG A 124 13.40 23.13 -9.73
CA ARG A 124 13.32 24.11 -10.83
C ARG A 124 12.31 23.67 -11.89
N PRO A 125 11.50 24.60 -12.45
CA PRO A 125 10.55 24.26 -13.50
C PRO A 125 11.26 23.83 -14.79
N ALA A 126 10.73 22.82 -15.48
CA ALA A 126 11.18 22.41 -16.79
C ALA A 126 10.86 23.49 -17.82
N ALA A 127 11.78 23.73 -18.75
CA ALA A 127 11.60 24.73 -19.81
C ALA A 127 10.36 24.46 -20.69
N GLY A 128 10.00 23.18 -20.87
CA GLY A 128 8.82 22.74 -21.62
C GLY A 128 7.56 22.59 -20.78
N SER A 129 7.44 23.25 -19.63
CA SER A 129 6.21 23.21 -18.82
C SER A 129 5.05 23.84 -19.60
N PRO A 130 3.82 23.31 -19.47
CA PRO A 130 2.63 23.96 -20.01
C PRO A 130 2.47 25.39 -19.49
N THR A 131 2.05 26.31 -20.37
CA THR A 131 1.80 27.73 -20.03
C THR A 131 0.32 28.09 -20.04
N GLY A 132 -0.55 27.17 -20.46
CA GLY A 132 -2.00 27.39 -20.49
C GLY A 132 -2.66 26.94 -19.20
N VAL A 133 -3.67 27.71 -18.76
CA VAL A 133 -4.54 27.33 -17.64
C VAL A 133 -5.31 26.06 -17.99
N GLN A 134 -5.19 25.04 -17.13
CA GLN A 134 -5.87 23.76 -17.30
C GLN A 134 -6.50 23.30 -15.99
N ARG A 135 -7.67 22.67 -16.08
CA ARG A 135 -8.27 22.01 -14.90
C ARG A 135 -7.58 20.67 -14.68
N ALA A 136 -7.06 20.46 -13.48
CA ALA A 136 -6.47 19.20 -13.05
C ALA A 136 -6.98 18.80 -11.66
N THR A 137 -6.72 17.56 -11.26
CA THR A 137 -7.00 17.05 -9.90
C THR A 137 -5.72 17.11 -9.07
N VAL A 138 -5.76 17.82 -7.95
CA VAL A 138 -4.72 17.81 -6.93
C VAL A 138 -5.06 16.76 -5.87
N GLU A 139 -4.14 15.82 -5.65
CA GLU A 139 -4.21 14.77 -4.65
C GLU A 139 -3.60 15.27 -3.33
N VAL A 140 -4.39 15.27 -2.27
CA VAL A 140 -3.97 15.74 -0.95
C VAL A 140 -3.63 14.54 -0.07
N GLY A 141 -2.43 13.99 -0.30
CA GLY A 141 -1.92 12.80 0.39
C GLY A 141 -1.55 13.02 1.86
N ASP A 142 -1.15 14.24 2.22
CA ASP A 142 -0.91 14.63 3.61
C ASP A 142 -2.18 15.19 4.26
N ARG A 143 -2.68 14.46 5.27
CA ARG A 143 -3.89 14.81 6.03
C ARG A 143 -3.58 15.44 7.40
N ARG A 144 -2.31 15.79 7.66
CA ARG A 144 -1.80 16.29 8.93
C ARG A 144 -1.28 17.72 8.85
N HIS A 145 -0.55 18.05 7.78
CA HIS A 145 0.06 19.39 7.67
C HIS A 145 -1.01 20.50 7.67
N PRO A 146 -0.79 21.63 8.37
CA PRO A 146 -1.77 22.73 8.45
C PRO A 146 -2.24 23.26 7.08
N ALA A 147 -1.39 23.18 6.06
CA ALA A 147 -1.70 23.59 4.69
C ALA A 147 -2.66 22.64 3.95
N THR A 148 -2.90 21.42 4.44
CA THR A 148 -3.62 20.39 3.67
C THR A 148 -4.69 19.63 4.45
N LYS A 149 -4.60 19.61 5.78
CA LYS A 149 -5.52 18.84 6.65
C LYS A 149 -7.01 19.13 6.42
N ASP A 150 -7.34 20.39 6.08
CA ASP A 150 -8.72 20.87 5.92
C ASP A 150 -9.19 20.88 4.44
N LEU A 151 -8.33 20.49 3.49
CA LEU A 151 -8.66 20.42 2.06
C LEU A 151 -9.39 19.11 1.71
N PRO A 152 -10.16 19.02 0.61
CA PRO A 152 -10.68 17.74 0.12
C PRO A 152 -9.55 16.74 -0.21
N LEU A 153 -9.86 15.44 -0.28
CA LEU A 153 -8.88 14.40 -0.66
C LEU A 153 -8.39 14.60 -2.10
N GLU A 154 -9.33 14.93 -2.99
CA GLU A 154 -9.09 15.27 -4.38
C GLU A 154 -9.68 16.66 -4.66
N TRP A 155 -8.84 17.56 -5.15
CA TRP A 155 -9.18 18.96 -5.35
C TRP A 155 -9.09 19.32 -6.84
N LYS A 156 -10.25 19.47 -7.50
CA LYS A 156 -10.34 19.75 -8.94
C LYS A 156 -10.36 21.25 -9.22
N ARG A 157 -9.25 21.79 -9.72
CA ARG A 157 -9.08 23.24 -9.89
C ARG A 157 -8.35 23.62 -11.19
N PRO A 158 -8.56 24.83 -11.72
CA PRO A 158 -7.75 25.38 -12.81
C PRO A 158 -6.48 26.05 -12.27
N ASP A 159 -5.34 25.81 -12.91
CA ASP A 159 -4.11 26.56 -12.68
C ASP A 159 -3.16 26.41 -13.89
N GLU A 160 -2.02 27.07 -13.84
CA GLU A 160 -0.88 26.81 -14.73
C GLU A 160 0.04 25.79 -14.04
N TRP A 161 0.15 24.59 -14.61
CA TRP A 161 0.85 23.48 -13.95
C TRP A 161 2.31 23.40 -14.40
N LEU A 162 3.21 23.75 -13.49
CA LEU A 162 4.65 23.60 -13.69
C LEU A 162 5.07 22.13 -13.64
N ASN A 163 5.91 21.72 -14.59
CA ASN A 163 6.63 20.45 -14.52
C ASN A 163 8.03 20.71 -13.95
N TRP A 164 8.67 19.72 -13.33
CA TRP A 164 9.98 19.85 -12.69
C TRP A 164 11.09 19.25 -13.53
N GLN A 165 12.24 19.94 -13.62
CA GLN A 165 13.46 19.38 -14.23
C GLN A 165 13.96 18.16 -13.46
N LYS A 166 13.96 18.27 -12.13
CA LYS A 166 14.23 17.18 -11.19
C LYS A 166 13.04 17.08 -10.24
N ASN A 167 12.39 15.92 -10.22
CA ASN A 167 11.31 15.65 -9.29
C ASN A 167 11.85 15.62 -7.83
N PRO A 168 11.32 16.45 -6.91
CA PRO A 168 11.83 16.56 -5.54
C PRO A 168 11.36 15.44 -4.59
N SER A 169 10.45 14.55 -5.02
CA SER A 169 9.94 13.45 -4.19
C SER A 169 11.06 12.65 -3.52
N GLY A 170 10.96 12.50 -2.21
CA GLY A 170 11.96 11.79 -1.41
C GLY A 170 13.08 12.65 -0.84
N GLU A 171 13.26 13.88 -1.33
CA GLU A 171 14.19 14.90 -0.81
C GLU A 171 13.45 16.00 -0.04
N VAL A 172 12.13 16.10 -0.22
CA VAL A 172 11.24 17.04 0.47
C VAL A 172 10.05 16.29 1.07
N HIS A 173 9.34 16.95 2.00
CA HIS A 173 8.05 16.46 2.42
C HIS A 173 6.93 16.90 1.47
N THR A 174 6.45 15.99 0.63
CA THR A 174 5.38 16.28 -0.33
C THR A 174 4.02 16.26 0.37
N VAL A 175 3.32 17.40 0.37
CA VAL A 175 1.99 17.53 1.00
C VAL A 175 0.85 17.38 -0.01
N ALA A 176 1.10 17.68 -1.29
CA ALA A 176 0.15 17.53 -2.37
C ALA A 176 0.82 17.21 -3.72
N ARG A 177 0.10 16.50 -4.59
CA ARG A 177 0.52 16.15 -5.97
C ARG A 177 -0.54 16.53 -6.98
N VAL A 178 -0.19 16.78 -8.24
CA VAL A 178 -1.16 16.96 -9.32
C VAL A 178 -1.24 15.69 -10.18
N ARG A 179 -2.45 15.27 -10.55
CA ARG A 179 -2.68 14.06 -11.34
C ARG A 179 -2.62 14.37 -12.84
N GLU A 180 -1.52 14.02 -13.48
CA GLU A 180 -1.30 14.27 -14.91
C GLU A 180 -2.30 13.62 -15.86
N SER A 181 -2.93 12.50 -15.49
CA SER A 181 -3.98 11.88 -16.31
C SER A 181 -5.28 12.70 -16.42
N THR A 182 -5.36 13.85 -15.76
CA THR A 182 -6.53 14.73 -15.75
C THR A 182 -6.36 16.01 -16.57
N TYR A 183 -5.19 16.23 -17.18
CA TYR A 183 -4.90 17.38 -18.04
C TYR A 183 -3.84 17.03 -19.10
N ALA A 184 -3.37 18.00 -19.90
CA ALA A 184 -2.28 17.82 -20.86
C ALA A 184 -0.95 18.38 -20.29
N PRO A 185 -0.06 17.52 -19.73
CA PRO A 185 1.19 17.96 -19.10
C PRO A 185 2.30 18.32 -20.10
N GLY A 186 2.11 18.04 -21.40
CA GLY A 186 3.11 18.34 -22.43
C GLY A 186 4.34 17.42 -22.39
N ALA A 187 5.37 17.75 -23.18
CA ALA A 187 6.53 16.88 -23.39
C ALA A 187 7.47 16.73 -22.18
N SER A 188 7.32 17.59 -21.17
CA SER A 188 8.15 17.58 -19.95
C SER A 188 7.44 16.98 -18.73
N ALA A 189 6.37 16.22 -18.96
CA ALA A 189 5.59 15.54 -17.95
C ALA A 189 6.46 14.80 -16.90
N ASN A 190 6.13 14.96 -15.63
CA ASN A 190 6.76 14.23 -14.51
C ASN A 190 6.18 12.82 -14.34
N GLY A 191 5.01 12.55 -14.89
CA GLY A 191 4.33 11.26 -14.84
C GLY A 191 3.45 11.12 -13.60
N ALA A 192 3.34 9.88 -13.10
CA ALA A 192 2.42 9.55 -12.00
C ALA A 192 2.85 10.12 -10.63
N ASP A 193 4.11 10.53 -10.48
CA ASP A 193 4.61 11.22 -9.30
C ASP A 193 4.94 12.67 -9.69
N HIS A 194 4.00 13.58 -9.41
CA HIS A 194 4.13 15.00 -9.70
C HIS A 194 3.81 15.84 -8.45
N PRO A 195 4.79 16.06 -7.56
CA PRO A 195 4.66 16.98 -6.43
C PRO A 195 4.22 18.37 -6.88
N VAL A 196 3.24 18.97 -6.21
CA VAL A 196 2.81 20.34 -6.49
C VAL A 196 2.92 21.24 -5.27
N SER A 197 3.03 20.67 -4.07
CA SER A 197 3.34 21.43 -2.86
C SER A 197 4.14 20.58 -1.89
N TRP A 198 5.13 21.20 -1.26
CA TRP A 198 6.02 20.51 -0.32
C TRP A 198 6.57 21.46 0.74
N CYS A 199 7.08 20.88 1.80
CA CYS A 199 7.81 21.58 2.85
C CYS A 199 9.08 20.85 3.26
N ARG A 200 9.99 21.59 3.88
CA ARG A 200 11.23 21.04 4.46
C ARG A 200 11.83 22.04 5.45
N ASP A 201 12.49 21.51 6.48
CA ASP A 201 13.48 22.31 7.20
C ASP A 201 14.69 22.49 6.27
N TYR A 202 15.11 23.72 6.02
CA TYR A 202 16.22 24.01 5.13
C TYR A 202 17.09 25.11 5.70
N ASP A 203 18.38 24.80 5.81
CA ASP A 203 19.43 25.72 6.24
C ASP A 203 19.08 26.44 7.56
N GLY A 204 18.66 25.67 8.57
CA GLY A 204 18.20 26.20 9.87
C GLY A 204 16.76 26.73 9.91
N GLY A 205 16.19 27.10 8.75
CA GLY A 205 14.86 27.69 8.61
C GLY A 205 13.77 26.73 8.11
N ARG A 206 12.59 27.28 7.80
CA ARG A 206 11.42 26.55 7.30
C ARG A 206 11.09 26.97 5.89
N SER A 207 11.17 26.07 4.92
CA SER A 207 10.76 26.33 3.55
C SER A 207 9.48 25.60 3.20
N PHE A 208 8.49 26.34 2.71
CA PHE A 208 7.30 25.82 2.05
C PHE A 208 7.28 26.30 0.61
N TYR A 209 6.90 25.43 -0.31
CA TYR A 209 6.69 25.79 -1.71
C TYR A 209 5.38 25.22 -2.23
N THR A 210 4.67 26.01 -3.03
CA THR A 210 3.53 25.55 -3.84
C THR A 210 3.69 26.00 -5.28
N GLY A 211 3.58 25.06 -6.22
CA GLY A 211 3.55 25.34 -7.65
C GLY A 211 2.21 25.89 -8.14
N MET A 212 1.23 26.02 -7.25
CA MET A 212 -0.08 26.61 -7.50
C MET A 212 -0.08 28.12 -7.29
N GLY A 213 -1.09 28.81 -7.83
CA GLY A 213 -1.25 30.26 -7.71
C GLY A 213 -0.76 31.05 -8.92
N GLY A 214 -0.71 30.41 -10.11
CA GLY A 214 -0.33 31.06 -11.36
C GLY A 214 -1.43 31.93 -11.97
N THR A 215 -2.64 31.89 -11.42
CA THR A 215 -3.81 32.61 -11.95
C THR A 215 -4.43 33.56 -10.92
N VAL A 216 -5.02 34.66 -11.38
CA VAL A 216 -5.80 35.58 -10.53
C VAL A 216 -6.91 34.84 -9.77
N SER A 217 -7.64 33.96 -10.47
CA SER A 217 -8.78 33.22 -9.91
C SER A 217 -8.38 32.20 -8.85
N SER A 218 -7.12 31.75 -8.80
CA SER A 218 -6.63 30.91 -7.71
C SER A 218 -6.83 31.58 -6.36
N TYR A 219 -6.55 32.88 -6.27
CA TYR A 219 -6.61 33.63 -5.02
C TYR A 219 -8.05 33.93 -4.55
N ASP A 220 -9.03 33.78 -5.43
CA ASP A 220 -10.46 33.84 -5.10
C ASP A 220 -11.00 32.53 -4.50
N GLU A 221 -10.28 31.42 -4.67
CA GLU A 221 -10.66 30.10 -4.17
C GLU A 221 -10.43 29.96 -2.65
N THR A 222 -11.47 29.53 -1.93
CA THR A 222 -11.41 29.33 -0.47
C THR A 222 -10.39 28.27 -0.07
N ASP A 223 -10.33 27.16 -0.82
CA ASP A 223 -9.42 26.05 -0.54
C ASP A 223 -7.96 26.47 -0.77
N PHE A 224 -7.66 27.25 -1.83
CA PHE A 224 -6.30 27.76 -2.04
C PHE A 224 -5.87 28.77 -0.96
N ARG A 225 -6.76 29.67 -0.54
CA ARG A 225 -6.47 30.56 0.60
C ARG A 225 -6.24 29.79 1.91
N THR A 226 -6.98 28.69 2.11
CA THR A 226 -6.80 27.79 3.26
C THR A 226 -5.43 27.11 3.20
N HIS A 227 -5.01 26.66 2.02
CA HIS A 227 -3.69 26.10 1.77
C HIS A 227 -2.55 27.09 2.10
N LEU A 228 -2.61 28.29 1.54
CA LEU A 228 -1.65 29.36 1.81
C LEU A 228 -1.63 29.77 3.29
N ARG A 229 -2.81 29.84 3.94
CA ARG A 229 -2.90 30.10 5.38
C ARG A 229 -2.12 29.06 6.16
N GLY A 230 -2.35 27.78 5.91
CA GLY A 230 -1.67 26.72 6.64
C GLY A 230 -0.15 26.70 6.40
N ALA A 231 0.30 27.01 5.18
CA ALA A 231 1.72 27.20 4.88
C ALA A 231 2.33 28.33 5.72
N LEU A 232 1.68 29.50 5.73
CA LEU A 232 2.12 30.67 6.52
C LEU A 232 2.08 30.42 8.02
N MET A 233 1.08 29.70 8.53
CA MET A 233 1.01 29.31 9.94
C MET A 233 2.23 28.49 10.36
N TRP A 234 2.67 27.54 9.53
CA TRP A 234 3.83 26.72 9.84
C TRP A 234 5.14 27.49 9.67
N THR A 235 5.34 28.22 8.57
CA THR A 235 6.60 28.95 8.33
C THR A 235 6.82 30.09 9.32
N THR A 236 5.75 30.73 9.81
CA THR A 236 5.82 31.76 10.85
C THR A 236 5.91 31.22 12.29
N ARG A 237 5.94 29.89 12.46
CA ARG A 237 5.96 29.19 13.76
C ARG A 237 4.71 29.38 14.64
N LEU A 238 3.60 29.82 14.05
CA LEU A 238 2.28 29.84 14.70
C LEU A 238 1.71 28.42 14.87
N SER A 239 2.13 27.48 14.03
CA SER A 239 1.82 26.06 14.15
C SER A 239 3.08 25.18 14.04
N GLN A 240 2.96 23.96 14.56
CA GLN A 240 3.90 22.86 14.30
C GLN A 240 3.43 22.07 13.07
N ALA A 241 4.38 21.44 12.37
CA ALA A 241 4.09 20.46 11.34
C ALA A 241 5.29 19.54 11.13
N ASP A 242 5.04 18.34 10.64
CA ASP A 242 6.08 17.43 10.17
C ASP A 242 6.39 17.75 8.71
N CYS A 243 7.66 18.03 8.41
CA CYS A 243 8.16 18.28 7.07
C CYS A 243 9.32 17.34 6.72
N LYS A 244 9.27 16.12 7.24
CA LYS A 244 10.32 15.11 7.17
C LYS A 244 9.81 13.71 6.84
N ALA A 245 8.50 13.47 6.95
CA ALA A 245 7.91 12.12 6.83
C ALA A 245 8.13 11.42 5.48
N THR A 246 8.21 12.15 4.37
CA THR A 246 8.44 11.54 3.03
C THR A 246 9.87 11.72 2.53
N ILE A 247 10.81 12.09 3.40
CA ILE A 247 12.23 12.20 3.05
C ILE A 247 12.87 10.82 3.28
N ASN A 248 13.41 10.21 2.22
CA ASN A 248 13.88 8.83 2.26
C ASN A 248 15.02 8.60 3.24
N ALA A 249 15.93 9.58 3.36
CA ALA A 249 17.10 9.50 4.24
C ALA A 249 16.74 9.42 5.73
N ASN A 250 15.48 9.66 6.10
CA ASN A 250 14.98 9.53 7.47
C ASN A 250 14.52 8.12 7.81
N TYR A 251 14.74 7.14 6.94
CA TYR A 251 14.38 5.75 7.18
C TYR A 251 15.61 4.86 7.11
N LYS A 252 15.62 3.85 7.98
CA LYS A 252 16.68 2.84 8.04
C LYS A 252 16.07 1.45 8.00
N ALA A 253 16.65 0.58 7.20
CA ALA A 253 16.26 -0.81 7.08
C ALA A 253 17.41 -1.72 7.53
N GLU A 254 17.12 -2.65 8.44
CA GLU A 254 18.09 -3.54 9.05
C GLU A 254 17.64 -4.99 8.97
N ARG A 255 18.57 -5.89 8.66
CA ARG A 255 18.34 -7.34 8.69
C ARG A 255 18.42 -7.83 10.14
N LEU A 256 17.44 -8.61 10.58
CA LEU A 256 17.32 -9.13 11.94
C LEU A 256 17.74 -10.60 12.10
N THR A 257 17.86 -11.34 11.01
CA THR A 257 18.13 -12.79 11.03
C THR A 257 19.46 -13.09 10.39
N ASP A 258 20.18 -14.08 10.90
CA ASP A 258 21.33 -14.63 10.19
C ASP A 258 20.91 -15.34 8.88
N PRO A 259 21.82 -15.47 7.90
CA PRO A 259 21.57 -16.26 6.70
C PRO A 259 21.32 -17.74 7.00
N ASN A 260 20.35 -18.34 6.31
CA ASN A 260 20.22 -19.80 6.25
C ASN A 260 21.56 -20.44 5.83
N GLN A 261 21.89 -21.55 6.47
CA GLN A 261 23.05 -22.38 6.14
C GLN A 261 22.57 -23.72 5.56
N PRO A 262 23.38 -24.42 4.73
CA PRO A 262 23.01 -25.73 4.22
C PRO A 262 22.62 -26.71 5.35
N GLY A 263 21.42 -27.27 5.26
CA GLY A 263 20.82 -28.17 6.25
C GLY A 263 20.38 -27.52 7.55
N GLN A 264 20.41 -26.18 7.66
CA GLN A 264 20.01 -25.44 8.86
C GLN A 264 19.03 -24.32 8.51
N ASN A 265 17.79 -24.49 8.99
CA ASN A 265 16.67 -23.56 8.78
C ASN A 265 16.15 -22.98 10.10
N ASP A 266 17.01 -22.86 11.11
CA ASP A 266 16.69 -22.39 12.46
C ASP A 266 16.64 -20.86 12.58
N GLN A 267 17.04 -20.13 11.54
CA GLN A 267 17.01 -18.65 11.49
C GLN A 267 15.80 -18.09 10.74
N ILE A 268 15.59 -18.48 9.47
CA ILE A 268 14.52 -17.91 8.62
C ILE A 268 13.80 -18.95 7.75
N GLY A 269 14.45 -20.06 7.41
CA GLY A 269 13.87 -21.14 6.61
C GLY A 269 13.44 -20.65 5.22
N GLU A 270 12.35 -21.20 4.69
CA GLU A 270 11.67 -20.68 3.50
C GLU A 270 10.50 -19.77 3.93
N PRO A 271 10.72 -18.45 4.13
CA PRO A 271 9.79 -17.64 4.90
C PRO A 271 8.45 -17.47 4.18
N HIS A 272 7.36 -17.37 4.95
CA HIS A 272 6.01 -17.18 4.41
C HIS A 272 5.21 -16.15 5.23
N GLY A 273 4.61 -16.54 6.35
CA GLY A 273 3.82 -15.65 7.21
C GLY A 273 4.63 -15.00 8.33
N LEU A 274 4.20 -13.82 8.78
CA LEU A 274 4.67 -13.19 10.02
C LEU A 274 3.55 -12.51 10.81
N VAL A 275 3.75 -12.36 12.12
CA VAL A 275 2.89 -11.63 13.05
C VAL A 275 3.71 -11.03 14.19
N THR A 276 3.27 -9.88 14.72
CA THR A 276 3.92 -9.18 15.84
C THR A 276 3.10 -9.38 17.12
N ALA A 277 3.80 -9.61 18.24
CA ALA A 277 3.18 -9.69 19.57
C ALA A 277 3.15 -8.30 20.25
N PRO A 278 2.23 -8.05 21.20
CA PRO A 278 2.18 -6.80 21.95
C PRO A 278 3.47 -6.47 22.72
N ASP A 279 4.22 -7.49 23.15
CA ASP A 279 5.51 -7.33 23.83
C ASP A 279 6.71 -7.09 22.89
N GLY A 280 6.45 -6.92 21.59
CA GLY A 280 7.45 -6.61 20.57
C GLY A 280 8.11 -7.81 19.91
N ARG A 281 7.88 -9.04 20.38
CA ARG A 281 8.38 -10.24 19.69
C ARG A 281 7.76 -10.38 18.30
N VAL A 282 8.55 -10.90 17.36
CA VAL A 282 8.10 -11.14 15.99
C VAL A 282 8.12 -12.64 15.73
N PHE A 283 6.98 -13.18 15.33
CA PHE A 283 6.79 -14.58 14.97
C PHE A 283 6.72 -14.69 13.45
N TYR A 284 7.39 -15.67 12.88
CA TYR A 284 7.32 -15.95 11.46
C TYR A 284 7.50 -17.45 11.20
N ILE A 285 7.17 -17.87 9.99
CA ILE A 285 7.13 -19.29 9.62
C ILE A 285 7.94 -19.57 8.36
N GLY A 286 8.56 -20.74 8.35
CA GLY A 286 9.11 -21.39 7.16
C GLY A 286 8.09 -22.36 6.56
N ARG A 287 7.83 -22.27 5.25
CA ARG A 287 6.77 -23.03 4.56
C ARG A 287 7.01 -24.53 4.54
N GLY A 288 8.25 -24.94 4.34
CA GLY A 288 8.65 -26.35 4.42
C GLY A 288 9.60 -26.84 3.33
N GLY A 289 9.94 -26.00 2.35
CA GLY A 289 11.00 -26.24 1.39
C GLY A 289 12.38 -26.22 2.06
N THR A 290 13.29 -26.97 1.47
CA THR A 290 14.68 -27.13 1.94
C THR A 290 15.66 -26.54 0.94
N ASP A 291 16.91 -26.36 1.35
CA ASP A 291 17.96 -25.96 0.44
C ASP A 291 18.33 -27.11 -0.52
N SER A 292 19.16 -26.80 -1.53
CA SER A 292 19.52 -27.73 -2.60
C SER A 292 20.33 -28.95 -2.16
N SER A 293 20.84 -29.01 -0.92
CA SER A 293 21.51 -30.19 -0.38
C SER A 293 20.55 -31.33 -0.01
N HIS A 294 19.25 -31.05 0.08
CA HIS A 294 18.22 -32.03 0.42
C HIS A 294 17.41 -32.43 -0.83
N PRO A 295 17.26 -33.72 -1.13
CA PRO A 295 16.55 -34.15 -2.33
C PRO A 295 15.05 -33.87 -2.21
N VAL A 296 14.48 -33.44 -3.34
CA VAL A 296 13.04 -33.28 -3.52
C VAL A 296 12.43 -34.60 -4.00
N VAL A 297 11.39 -35.08 -3.32
CA VAL A 297 10.68 -36.32 -3.70
C VAL A 297 9.39 -35.97 -4.42
N THR A 298 9.31 -36.28 -5.71
CA THR A 298 8.15 -36.00 -6.57
C THR A 298 7.35 -37.23 -6.99
N ASP A 299 7.90 -38.44 -6.84
CA ASP A 299 7.23 -39.70 -7.17
C ASP A 299 6.12 -40.03 -6.16
N TRP A 300 4.87 -40.10 -6.64
CA TRP A 300 3.69 -40.42 -5.83
C TRP A 300 3.72 -41.83 -5.22
N ASN A 301 4.53 -42.75 -5.75
CA ASN A 301 4.71 -44.08 -5.16
C ASN A 301 5.58 -44.04 -3.90
N ASP A 302 6.42 -43.02 -3.72
CA ASP A 302 7.25 -42.83 -2.54
C ASP A 302 6.38 -42.31 -1.37
N PRO A 303 6.46 -42.93 -0.17
CA PRO A 303 5.73 -42.44 1.00
C PRO A 303 6.18 -41.07 1.49
N ASN A 304 7.32 -40.53 1.04
CA ASN A 304 7.85 -39.22 1.40
C ASN A 304 7.62 -38.14 0.33
N VAL A 305 6.76 -38.40 -0.67
CA VAL A 305 6.42 -37.41 -1.69
C VAL A 305 6.01 -36.07 -1.07
N GLY A 306 6.71 -35.00 -1.46
CA GLY A 306 6.45 -33.65 -0.97
C GLY A 306 6.68 -33.41 0.53
N LYS A 307 7.28 -34.35 1.26
CA LYS A 307 7.54 -34.22 2.70
C LYS A 307 8.52 -33.08 2.97
N GLY A 308 8.07 -32.10 3.74
CA GLY A 308 8.85 -30.96 4.21
C GLY A 308 8.70 -30.73 5.71
N THR A 309 9.46 -29.76 6.21
CA THR A 309 9.46 -29.37 7.63
C THR A 309 9.08 -27.90 7.73
N GLY A 310 7.85 -27.61 8.14
CA GLY A 310 7.41 -26.24 8.38
C GLY A 310 7.94 -25.73 9.72
N GLN A 311 8.72 -24.65 9.72
CA GLN A 311 9.35 -24.10 10.92
C GLN A 311 8.54 -22.94 11.50
N ILE A 312 8.55 -22.79 12.82
CA ILE A 312 8.02 -21.62 13.54
C ILE A 312 9.19 -20.96 14.26
N HIS A 313 9.38 -19.66 14.05
CA HIS A 313 10.48 -18.89 14.64
C HIS A 313 9.96 -17.71 15.45
N VAL A 314 10.76 -17.28 16.42
CA VAL A 314 10.52 -16.08 17.25
C VAL A 314 11.79 -15.25 17.30
N TRP A 315 11.75 -14.03 16.79
CA TRP A 315 12.78 -13.03 17.06
C TRP A 315 12.39 -12.18 18.27
N ASP A 316 13.31 -12.05 19.22
CA ASP A 316 13.10 -11.29 20.45
C ASP A 316 13.92 -9.98 20.45
N PRO A 317 13.26 -8.80 20.41
CA PRO A 317 13.95 -7.51 20.40
C PRO A 317 14.79 -7.23 21.65
N LYS A 318 14.52 -7.91 22.78
CA LYS A 318 15.27 -7.70 24.03
C LYS A 318 16.64 -8.36 24.00
N THR A 319 16.75 -9.48 23.28
CA THR A 319 18.00 -10.25 23.19
C THR A 319 18.67 -10.19 21.84
N ASP A 320 17.96 -9.68 20.83
CA ASP A 320 18.34 -9.68 19.42
C ASP A 320 18.69 -11.09 18.91
N LYS A 321 17.85 -12.07 19.26
CA LYS A 321 18.06 -13.49 18.95
C LYS A 321 16.81 -14.12 18.39
N VAL A 322 17.02 -15.07 17.48
CA VAL A 322 16.00 -15.97 16.94
C VAL A 322 15.95 -17.26 17.76
N THR A 323 14.74 -17.72 18.06
CA THR A 323 14.46 -19.06 18.59
C THR A 323 13.63 -19.85 17.58
N LEU A 324 14.10 -21.03 17.18
CA LEU A 324 13.25 -22.02 16.53
C LEU A 324 12.25 -22.58 17.56
N ALA A 325 11.00 -22.12 17.50
CA ALA A 325 9.95 -22.44 18.47
C ALA A 325 9.39 -23.85 18.31
N GLY A 326 9.28 -24.33 17.07
CA GLY A 326 8.76 -25.66 16.78
C GLY A 326 8.80 -25.98 15.29
N GLU A 327 8.52 -27.24 14.97
CA GLU A 327 8.54 -27.77 13.60
C GLU A 327 7.37 -28.72 13.37
N LEU A 328 6.75 -28.63 12.19
CA LEU A 328 5.65 -29.49 11.76
C LEU A 328 6.05 -30.26 10.49
N THR A 329 5.72 -31.56 10.43
CA THR A 329 5.86 -32.32 9.18
C THR A 329 4.72 -31.96 8.23
N VAL A 330 5.04 -31.31 7.12
CA VAL A 330 4.07 -30.74 6.16
C VAL A 330 4.25 -31.33 4.77
N PHE A 331 3.19 -31.28 3.96
CA PHE A 331 3.30 -31.49 2.52
C PHE A 331 3.61 -30.14 1.87
N GLY A 332 4.85 -29.93 1.44
CA GLY A 332 5.31 -28.64 0.92
C GLY A 332 6.63 -28.66 0.14
N ASN A 333 7.38 -29.75 0.16
CA ASN A 333 8.69 -29.84 -0.48
C ASN A 333 8.67 -30.69 -1.76
N LYS A 334 7.98 -30.20 -2.81
CA LYS A 334 8.02 -30.80 -4.17
C LYS A 334 8.88 -30.01 -5.15
N GLY A 335 9.66 -29.04 -4.66
CA GLY A 335 10.54 -28.21 -5.49
C GLY A 335 9.78 -27.32 -6.47
N GLY A 336 10.54 -26.66 -7.36
CA GLY A 336 9.99 -25.87 -8.46
C GLY A 336 9.67 -26.71 -9.71
N GLY A 337 9.19 -26.05 -10.76
CA GLY A 337 8.87 -26.67 -12.05
C GLY A 337 7.45 -26.37 -12.54
N ASP A 338 6.95 -27.22 -13.43
CA ASP A 338 5.59 -27.13 -13.97
C ASP A 338 4.53 -27.41 -12.89
N GLU A 339 3.29 -26.99 -13.15
CA GLU A 339 2.19 -27.05 -12.17
C GLU A 339 1.88 -28.47 -11.64
N LEU A 340 2.14 -29.51 -12.44
CA LEU A 340 1.95 -30.90 -12.02
C LEU A 340 3.11 -31.46 -11.18
N THR A 341 4.21 -30.71 -11.06
CA THR A 341 5.40 -31.11 -10.31
C THR A 341 5.54 -30.34 -9.01
N LYS A 342 5.41 -29.00 -9.05
CA LYS A 342 5.60 -28.14 -7.87
C LYS A 342 4.42 -28.18 -6.90
N VAL A 343 4.62 -27.65 -5.69
CA VAL A 343 3.55 -27.50 -4.69
C VAL A 343 3.73 -26.22 -3.86
N GLU A 344 2.64 -25.50 -3.63
CA GLU A 344 2.62 -24.30 -2.77
C GLU A 344 2.09 -24.57 -1.36
N GLU A 345 1.62 -25.78 -1.09
CA GLU A 345 1.20 -26.25 0.24
C GLU A 345 2.37 -26.19 1.24
N GLY A 346 2.06 -26.27 2.54
CA GLY A 346 3.08 -26.29 3.59
C GLY A 346 2.52 -25.68 4.86
N LEU A 347 3.38 -24.99 5.62
CA LEU A 347 2.98 -24.08 6.68
C LEU A 347 2.80 -22.67 6.10
N LEU A 348 1.58 -22.16 6.07
CA LEU A 348 1.22 -21.01 5.22
C LEU A 348 0.80 -19.76 6.00
N GLY A 349 0.14 -19.95 7.13
CA GLY A 349 -0.37 -18.83 7.94
C GLY A 349 0.03 -18.97 9.41
N ILE A 350 0.26 -17.83 10.05
CA ILE A 350 0.47 -17.69 11.48
C ILE A 350 -0.26 -16.44 11.99
N GLU A 351 -0.98 -16.56 13.09
CA GLU A 351 -1.53 -15.43 13.84
C GLU A 351 -1.50 -15.77 15.35
N LEU A 352 -1.39 -14.74 16.18
CA LEU A 352 -1.44 -14.88 17.64
C LEU A 352 -2.86 -14.59 18.12
N ASP A 353 -3.30 -15.28 19.16
CA ASP A 353 -4.58 -14.94 19.80
C ASP A 353 -4.59 -13.47 20.25
N PRO A 354 -5.72 -12.74 20.18
CA PRO A 354 -5.81 -11.38 20.70
C PRO A 354 -5.40 -11.26 22.19
N ARG A 355 -5.52 -12.35 22.96
CA ARG A 355 -5.06 -12.47 24.36
C ARG A 355 -3.79 -13.31 24.50
N PHE A 356 -2.91 -13.29 23.50
CA PHE A 356 -1.65 -14.05 23.49
C PHE A 356 -0.81 -13.86 24.76
N GLU A 357 -0.82 -12.65 25.34
CA GLU A 357 -0.09 -12.37 26.58
C GLU A 357 -0.69 -13.04 27.83
N GLU A 358 -1.90 -13.58 27.73
CA GLU A 358 -2.57 -14.32 28.79
C GLU A 358 -2.48 -15.83 28.54
N ASN A 359 -2.71 -16.28 27.30
CA ASN A 359 -2.91 -17.70 26.98
C ASN A 359 -1.78 -18.36 26.17
N GLY A 360 -0.87 -17.58 25.57
CA GLY A 360 0.19 -18.10 24.71
C GLY A 360 -0.30 -18.80 23.44
N TRP A 361 -1.53 -18.57 23.00
CA TRP A 361 -2.10 -19.30 21.86
C TRP A 361 -1.61 -18.80 20.51
N VAL A 362 -1.21 -19.75 19.66
CA VAL A 362 -0.73 -19.53 18.29
C VAL A 362 -1.59 -20.31 17.32
N TYR A 363 -2.08 -19.67 16.27
CA TYR A 363 -2.90 -20.27 15.22
C TYR A 363 -2.05 -20.48 13.97
N LEU A 364 -2.11 -21.69 13.41
CA LEU A 364 -1.35 -22.08 12.22
C LEU A 364 -2.28 -22.63 11.14
N HIS A 365 -2.11 -22.14 9.90
CA HIS A 365 -2.76 -22.68 8.70
C HIS A 365 -1.74 -23.51 7.92
N TYR A 366 -1.98 -24.82 7.79
CA TYR A 366 -1.02 -25.73 7.16
C TYR A 366 -1.64 -27.00 6.58
N THR A 367 -0.84 -27.71 5.79
CA THR A 367 -1.18 -28.98 5.15
C THR A 367 -0.29 -30.10 5.72
N PRO A 368 -0.78 -30.93 6.66
CA PRO A 368 0.02 -31.99 7.25
C PRO A 368 0.35 -33.08 6.23
N HIS A 369 1.61 -33.51 6.17
CA HIS A 369 2.02 -34.59 5.26
C HIS A 369 1.27 -35.91 5.54
N SER A 370 0.96 -36.19 6.81
CA SER A 370 0.25 -37.40 7.22
C SER A 370 -1.19 -37.49 6.72
N ARG A 371 -1.70 -36.44 6.05
CA ARG A 371 -3.09 -36.32 5.59
C ARG A 371 -3.21 -36.20 4.07
N ILE A 372 -2.18 -36.60 3.34
CA ILE A 372 -2.25 -36.75 1.90
C ILE A 372 -2.81 -38.13 1.54
N ASN A 373 -3.58 -38.18 0.46
CA ASN A 373 -3.94 -39.40 -0.23
C ASN A 373 -3.15 -39.44 -1.55
N ARG A 374 -2.19 -40.37 -1.63
CA ARG A 374 -1.30 -40.53 -2.78
C ARG A 374 -1.97 -41.17 -3.99
N ASP A 375 -3.14 -41.80 -3.83
CA ASP A 375 -3.86 -42.44 -4.93
C ASP A 375 -4.79 -41.45 -5.64
N THR A 376 -5.50 -40.63 -4.85
CA THR A 376 -6.43 -39.61 -5.36
C THR A 376 -5.77 -38.24 -5.55
N HIS A 377 -4.54 -38.07 -5.06
CA HIS A 377 -3.82 -36.79 -5.01
C HIS A 377 -4.67 -35.71 -4.33
N MET A 378 -5.21 -36.04 -3.17
CA MET A 378 -5.97 -35.12 -2.33
C MET A 378 -5.24 -34.90 -1.01
N ALA A 379 -5.44 -33.75 -0.38
CA ALA A 379 -4.95 -33.47 0.96
C ALA A 379 -6.00 -32.79 1.82
N GLU A 380 -5.70 -32.68 3.12
CA GLU A 380 -6.46 -31.88 4.07
C GLU A 380 -5.66 -30.63 4.44
N ARG A 381 -6.21 -29.45 4.13
CA ARG A 381 -5.77 -28.19 4.74
C ARG A 381 -6.46 -28.02 6.08
N ARG A 382 -5.78 -27.40 7.03
CA ARG A 382 -6.37 -27.10 8.34
C ARG A 382 -5.86 -25.80 8.96
N VAL A 383 -6.69 -25.23 9.82
CA VAL A 383 -6.30 -24.24 10.82
C VAL A 383 -6.34 -24.89 12.19
N SER A 384 -5.21 -24.83 12.90
CA SER A 384 -5.08 -25.40 14.24
C SER A 384 -4.47 -24.40 15.21
N ARG A 385 -4.84 -24.53 16.48
CA ARG A 385 -4.31 -23.74 17.59
C ARG A 385 -3.33 -24.58 18.41
N PHE A 386 -2.21 -23.99 18.77
CA PHE A 386 -1.19 -24.52 19.66
C PHE A 386 -0.95 -23.56 20.83
N THR A 387 -0.23 -24.01 21.84
CA THR A 387 0.19 -23.21 23.00
C THR A 387 1.70 -23.04 22.96
N LEU A 388 2.17 -21.80 23.08
CA LEU A 388 3.57 -21.43 23.23
C LEU A 388 3.88 -21.21 24.72
N ASP A 389 4.94 -21.84 25.20
CA ASP A 389 5.58 -21.43 26.45
C ASP A 389 6.30 -20.10 26.23
N ARG A 390 5.72 -19.03 26.78
CA ARG A 390 6.24 -17.66 26.64
C ARG A 390 7.57 -17.44 27.37
N ALA A 391 7.96 -18.30 28.31
CA ALA A 391 9.23 -18.19 29.01
C ALA A 391 10.39 -18.78 28.19
N THR A 392 10.13 -19.82 27.41
CA THR A 392 11.15 -20.53 26.62
C THR A 392 11.05 -20.27 25.11
N ASN A 393 9.98 -19.60 24.66
CA ASN A 393 9.63 -19.43 23.25
C ASN A 393 9.49 -20.78 22.50
N LYS A 394 9.07 -21.85 23.19
CA LYS A 394 8.85 -23.17 22.58
C LYS A 394 7.37 -23.48 22.44
N LEU A 395 7.01 -24.05 21.29
CA LEU A 395 5.64 -24.44 20.98
C LEU A 395 5.40 -25.87 21.48
N ASP A 396 4.36 -26.07 22.28
CA ASP A 396 3.91 -27.42 22.66
C ASP A 396 3.10 -28.03 21.51
N LEU A 397 3.76 -28.89 20.72
CA LEU A 397 3.13 -29.58 19.59
C LEU A 397 2.02 -30.55 20.03
N GLY A 398 2.03 -31.03 21.28
CA GLY A 398 0.99 -31.89 21.84
C GLY A 398 -0.30 -31.15 22.17
N SER A 399 -0.27 -29.82 22.20
CA SER A 399 -1.42 -28.96 22.53
C SER A 399 -2.37 -28.68 21.36
N GLU A 400 -2.13 -29.27 20.18
CA GLU A 400 -2.91 -29.02 18.95
C GLU A 400 -4.41 -29.17 19.19
N LYS A 401 -5.15 -28.13 18.79
CA LYS A 401 -6.59 -28.20 18.54
C LYS A 401 -6.86 -27.85 17.09
N THR A 402 -7.39 -28.79 16.32
CA THR A 402 -7.83 -28.52 14.94
C THR A 402 -9.19 -27.83 14.95
N LEU A 403 -9.25 -26.58 14.48
CA LEU A 403 -10.48 -25.80 14.44
C LEU A 403 -11.29 -26.07 13.18
N LEU A 404 -10.64 -25.95 12.04
CA LEU A 404 -11.27 -26.02 10.73
C LEU A 404 -10.39 -26.83 9.79
N LYS A 405 -11.00 -27.69 8.97
CA LYS A 405 -10.31 -28.50 7.97
C LYS A 405 -11.16 -28.69 6.72
N TRP A 406 -10.51 -28.80 5.56
CA TRP A 406 -11.20 -29.01 4.29
C TRP A 406 -10.31 -29.72 3.26
N PRO A 407 -10.92 -30.41 2.28
CA PRO A 407 -10.17 -31.09 1.25
C PRO A 407 -9.63 -30.11 0.19
N VAL A 408 -8.49 -30.48 -0.37
CA VAL A 408 -7.81 -29.77 -1.47
C VAL A 408 -7.23 -30.80 -2.45
N GLN A 409 -7.17 -30.48 -3.75
CA GLN A 409 -6.44 -31.32 -4.69
C GLN A 409 -4.96 -30.94 -4.70
N ILE A 410 -4.08 -31.93 -4.78
CA ILE A 410 -2.62 -31.76 -4.81
C ILE A 410 -2.01 -32.45 -6.03
N HIS A 411 -2.84 -32.73 -7.05
CA HIS A 411 -2.38 -33.25 -8.34
C HIS A 411 -1.67 -32.16 -9.14
N SER A 412 -2.32 -30.99 -9.19
CA SER A 412 -1.77 -29.76 -9.75
C SER A 412 -1.61 -28.75 -8.63
N CYS A 413 -0.54 -27.97 -8.65
CA CYS A 413 -0.53 -26.68 -8.00
C CYS A 413 -1.60 -25.78 -8.67
N CYS A 414 -1.94 -24.60 -8.19
CA CYS A 414 -1.20 -23.69 -7.32
C CYS A 414 -2.21 -22.99 -6.39
N HIS A 415 -1.84 -21.88 -5.78
CA HIS A 415 -2.72 -21.00 -5.02
C HIS A 415 -3.17 -21.62 -3.70
N ALA A 416 -2.23 -21.62 -2.75
CA ALA A 416 -2.52 -22.10 -1.41
C ALA A 416 -3.23 -21.06 -0.52
N GLY A 417 -3.09 -19.77 -0.82
CA GLY A 417 -3.49 -18.70 0.08
C GLY A 417 -2.58 -18.66 1.32
N GLY A 418 -3.15 -18.54 2.51
CA GLY A 418 -2.37 -18.57 3.76
C GLY A 418 -2.55 -17.35 4.65
N GLY A 419 -3.12 -16.26 4.13
CA GLY A 419 -3.32 -15.05 4.91
C GLY A 419 -4.25 -15.28 6.10
N MET A 420 -3.90 -14.75 7.26
CA MET A 420 -4.77 -14.75 8.44
C MET A 420 -4.74 -13.36 9.10
N ALA A 421 -5.82 -12.99 9.79
CA ALA A 421 -5.90 -11.74 10.55
C ALA A 421 -7.07 -11.77 11.56
N TRP A 422 -6.96 -10.98 12.62
CA TRP A 422 -8.03 -10.80 13.61
C TRP A 422 -8.69 -9.44 13.48
N ASP A 423 -10.02 -9.40 13.57
CA ASP A 423 -10.76 -8.16 13.81
C ASP A 423 -10.77 -7.77 15.30
N SER A 424 -11.34 -6.60 15.61
CA SER A 424 -11.46 -6.11 16.98
C SER A 424 -12.45 -6.90 17.85
N LYS A 425 -13.23 -7.82 17.26
CA LYS A 425 -14.29 -8.60 17.91
C LYS A 425 -13.87 -10.04 18.19
N GLY A 426 -12.60 -10.38 17.92
CA GLY A 426 -12.08 -11.73 18.13
C GLY A 426 -12.54 -12.72 17.04
N ASN A 427 -12.90 -12.25 15.84
CA ASN A 427 -13.11 -13.14 14.70
C ASN A 427 -11.80 -13.32 13.93
N LEU A 428 -11.51 -14.57 13.60
CA LEU A 428 -10.36 -14.97 12.80
C LEU A 428 -10.76 -15.03 11.32
N TYR A 429 -10.05 -14.27 10.50
CA TYR A 429 -10.13 -14.29 9.05
C TYR A 429 -9.08 -15.25 8.49
N ILE A 430 -9.49 -16.11 7.55
CA ILE A 430 -8.63 -17.16 6.98
C ILE A 430 -8.76 -17.11 5.45
N ALA A 431 -7.67 -16.77 4.77
CA ALA A 431 -7.62 -16.68 3.33
C ALA A 431 -7.16 -18.01 2.71
N THR A 432 -7.96 -18.53 1.78
CA THR A 432 -7.71 -19.81 1.10
C THR A 432 -7.61 -19.58 -0.40
N GLY A 433 -6.58 -20.13 -1.03
CA GLY A 433 -6.48 -20.08 -2.49
C GLY A 433 -7.42 -21.08 -3.17
N ASP A 434 -7.74 -20.82 -4.43
CA ASP A 434 -8.72 -21.58 -5.22
C ASP A 434 -8.26 -22.97 -5.62
N ASN A 435 -6.95 -23.24 -5.50
CA ASN A 435 -6.33 -24.51 -5.82
C ASN A 435 -6.64 -24.98 -7.26
N ASN A 436 -6.59 -24.03 -8.20
CA ASN A 436 -7.01 -24.25 -9.57
C ASN A 436 -6.04 -23.65 -10.59
N SER A 437 -5.82 -24.35 -11.70
CA SER A 437 -4.99 -23.91 -12.83
C SER A 437 -5.77 -23.07 -13.83
N SER A 438 -5.12 -22.02 -14.35
CA SER A 438 -5.56 -21.29 -15.56
C SER A 438 -4.86 -21.77 -16.84
N GLY A 439 -3.83 -22.62 -16.72
CA GLY A 439 -3.02 -23.09 -17.85
C GLY A 439 -3.83 -23.89 -18.88
N PHE A 440 -4.92 -24.55 -18.46
CA PHE A 440 -5.82 -25.29 -19.34
C PHE A 440 -6.97 -24.43 -19.91
N SER A 441 -6.79 -23.11 -19.88
CA SER A 441 -7.70 -22.11 -20.43
C SER A 441 -6.91 -20.96 -21.06
N ASP A 442 -5.72 -21.26 -21.60
CA ASP A 442 -4.80 -20.30 -22.22
C ASP A 442 -4.44 -19.12 -21.30
N GLY A 443 -4.47 -19.34 -19.98
CA GLY A 443 -4.23 -18.33 -18.97
C GLY A 443 -5.44 -17.43 -18.64
N TYR A 444 -6.60 -17.58 -19.28
CA TYR A 444 -7.81 -16.81 -18.94
C TYR A 444 -8.53 -17.42 -17.73
N SER A 445 -9.85 -17.20 -17.60
CA SER A 445 -10.68 -17.80 -16.54
C SER A 445 -10.43 -19.30 -16.43
N GLY A 446 -10.18 -19.81 -15.23
CA GLY A 446 -10.10 -21.24 -14.97
C GLY A 446 -11.48 -21.88 -14.98
N ASN A 447 -12.16 -21.94 -16.12
CA ASN A 447 -13.52 -22.45 -16.28
C ASN A 447 -13.58 -23.71 -17.17
N ASN A 448 -12.55 -24.55 -17.12
CA ASN A 448 -12.45 -25.79 -17.89
C ASN A 448 -12.58 -27.04 -16.98
N PRO A 449 -13.70 -27.79 -17.03
CA PRO A 449 -13.92 -28.96 -16.17
C PRO A 449 -13.28 -30.26 -16.65
N GLU A 450 -12.84 -30.35 -17.92
CA GLU A 450 -12.31 -31.59 -18.51
C GLU A 450 -10.99 -32.07 -17.88
N PRO A 451 -9.95 -31.23 -17.68
CA PRO A 451 -8.74 -31.67 -16.99
C PRO A 451 -9.09 -32.00 -15.55
N ASN A 452 -9.12 -33.30 -15.29
CA ASN A 452 -9.42 -33.87 -14.00
C ASN A 452 -8.48 -35.02 -13.71
N PHE A 453 -8.20 -35.21 -12.44
CA PHE A 453 -7.47 -36.36 -11.95
C PHE A 453 -8.39 -37.15 -11.03
N LYS A 454 -8.65 -38.41 -11.37
CA LYS A 454 -9.51 -39.32 -10.58
C LYS A 454 -10.87 -38.70 -10.22
N GLY A 455 -11.49 -37.96 -11.15
CA GLY A 455 -12.81 -37.36 -10.98
C GLY A 455 -12.83 -35.99 -10.30
N VAL A 456 -11.66 -35.40 -9.99
CA VAL A 456 -11.57 -34.04 -9.45
C VAL A 456 -10.92 -33.12 -10.48
N SER A 457 -11.69 -32.15 -10.98
CA SER A 457 -11.15 -31.12 -11.88
C SER A 457 -10.20 -30.18 -11.14
N PHE A 458 -9.07 -29.87 -11.77
CA PHE A 458 -8.07 -28.92 -11.27
C PHE A 458 -7.91 -27.69 -12.18
N ALA A 459 -8.80 -27.49 -13.17
CA ALA A 459 -8.85 -26.29 -13.99
C ALA A 459 -10.26 -25.66 -14.08
N ASP A 460 -11.15 -26.01 -13.15
CA ASP A 460 -12.49 -25.45 -12.99
C ASP A 460 -12.67 -24.76 -11.64
N ALA A 461 -12.26 -23.50 -11.55
CA ALA A 461 -12.43 -22.63 -10.39
C ALA A 461 -13.90 -22.34 -10.06
N ARG A 462 -14.84 -22.68 -10.94
CA ARG A 462 -16.28 -22.68 -10.63
C ARG A 462 -16.62 -23.76 -9.60
N ARG A 463 -15.85 -24.86 -9.52
CA ARG A 463 -15.93 -25.89 -8.46
C ARG A 463 -15.43 -25.38 -7.10
N THR A 464 -14.51 -24.42 -7.11
CA THR A 464 -13.85 -23.90 -5.90
C THR A 464 -14.27 -22.46 -5.62
N ALA A 465 -13.58 -21.45 -6.15
CA ALA A 465 -13.80 -20.04 -5.88
C ALA A 465 -15.27 -19.60 -6.13
N GLY A 466 -15.87 -20.07 -7.22
CA GLY A 466 -17.27 -19.78 -7.59
C GLY A 466 -18.32 -20.63 -6.88
N ASN A 467 -17.92 -21.68 -6.15
CA ASN A 467 -18.85 -22.57 -5.45
C ASN A 467 -19.08 -22.12 -4.01
N THR A 468 -20.36 -21.95 -3.64
CA THR A 468 -20.79 -21.51 -2.31
C THR A 468 -20.69 -22.60 -1.26
N ASN A 469 -20.57 -23.87 -1.66
CA ASN A 469 -20.40 -25.02 -0.78
C ASN A 469 -18.93 -25.44 -0.61
N ASN A 470 -17.97 -24.65 -1.11
CA ASN A 470 -16.54 -24.96 -1.08
C ASN A 470 -15.74 -23.88 -0.34
N LEU A 471 -14.78 -24.30 0.49
CA LEU A 471 -13.94 -23.37 1.26
C LEU A 471 -12.69 -22.89 0.51
N ASN A 472 -12.40 -23.37 -0.70
CA ASN A 472 -11.26 -22.94 -1.50
C ASN A 472 -11.63 -21.70 -2.34
N GLY A 473 -10.67 -20.78 -2.51
CA GLY A 473 -10.86 -19.51 -3.21
C GLY A 473 -11.77 -18.55 -2.44
N LYS A 474 -11.58 -18.47 -1.12
CA LYS A 474 -12.41 -17.73 -0.17
C LYS A 474 -11.56 -16.90 0.79
N ILE A 475 -12.20 -15.93 1.45
CA ILE A 475 -11.76 -15.46 2.77
C ILE A 475 -12.85 -15.84 3.75
N LEU A 476 -12.51 -16.73 4.68
CA LEU A 476 -13.39 -17.26 5.70
C LEU A 476 -13.36 -16.36 6.93
N ARG A 477 -14.41 -16.36 7.73
CA ARG A 477 -14.47 -15.68 9.03
C ARG A 477 -15.20 -16.55 10.04
N ILE A 478 -14.48 -16.90 11.11
CA ILE A 478 -14.99 -17.72 12.23
C ILE A 478 -14.69 -17.04 13.56
N HIS A 479 -15.37 -17.43 14.64
CA HIS A 479 -15.03 -17.03 16.00
C HIS A 479 -14.48 -18.25 16.76
N PRO A 480 -13.15 -18.36 16.93
CA PRO A 480 -12.54 -19.46 17.67
C PRO A 480 -12.97 -19.55 19.13
N GLU A 481 -13.25 -20.77 19.59
CA GLU A 481 -13.59 -21.06 20.99
C GLU A 481 -12.42 -21.71 21.74
N SER A 482 -12.43 -21.60 23.06
CA SER A 482 -11.34 -22.08 23.92
C SER A 482 -11.12 -23.61 23.88
N ASP A 483 -12.14 -24.38 23.57
CA ASP A 483 -12.10 -25.84 23.48
C ASP A 483 -11.54 -26.35 22.14
N GLY A 484 -11.32 -25.45 21.18
CA GLY A 484 -10.87 -25.77 19.83
C GLY A 484 -12.00 -25.85 18.80
N THR A 485 -13.24 -25.58 19.19
CA THR A 485 -14.36 -25.39 18.25
C THR A 485 -14.40 -23.94 17.74
N TYR A 486 -15.43 -23.60 16.95
CA TYR A 486 -15.70 -22.23 16.53
C TYR A 486 -17.20 -21.99 16.37
N THR A 487 -17.60 -20.72 16.46
CA THR A 487 -18.93 -20.26 16.08
C THR A 487 -18.88 -19.42 14.80
N LEU A 488 -20.04 -19.25 14.14
CA LEU A 488 -20.17 -18.48 12.91
C LEU A 488 -20.59 -17.03 13.22
N PRO A 489 -19.75 -16.03 12.90
CA PRO A 489 -20.11 -14.63 13.14
C PRO A 489 -21.24 -14.15 12.22
N GLN A 490 -22.15 -13.34 12.76
CA GLN A 490 -23.19 -12.67 11.97
C GLN A 490 -22.60 -11.75 10.90
N GLY A 491 -23.22 -11.71 9.72
CA GLY A 491 -22.77 -10.89 8.59
C GLY A 491 -21.71 -11.56 7.71
N ASN A 492 -21.51 -12.89 7.86
CA ASN A 492 -20.88 -13.68 6.81
C ASN A 492 -21.76 -13.66 5.54
N LEU A 493 -21.16 -13.93 4.38
CA LEU A 493 -21.85 -13.87 3.09
C LEU A 493 -23.01 -14.86 3.03
N PHE A 494 -22.82 -16.00 3.69
CA PHE A 494 -23.83 -17.03 3.87
C PHE A 494 -23.99 -17.37 5.35
N THR A 495 -25.18 -17.83 5.69
CA THR A 495 -25.55 -18.39 6.99
C THR A 495 -25.25 -19.89 7.07
N GLY A 496 -25.22 -20.59 5.93
CA GLY A 496 -25.16 -22.05 5.85
C GLY A 496 -26.54 -22.71 5.77
N GLU A 497 -27.60 -21.92 5.94
CA GLU A 497 -29.00 -22.39 6.05
C GLU A 497 -29.87 -21.86 4.90
N GLU A 498 -29.26 -21.35 3.82
CA GLU A 498 -29.97 -20.82 2.66
C GLU A 498 -30.89 -21.86 2.00
N THR A 499 -32.20 -21.59 1.95
CA THR A 499 -33.21 -22.52 1.41
C THR A 499 -33.58 -22.26 -0.06
N ALA A 500 -33.13 -21.14 -0.64
CA ALA A 500 -33.54 -20.66 -1.96
C ALA A 500 -33.36 -21.69 -3.09
N GLU A 501 -32.43 -22.63 -2.94
CA GLU A 501 -32.17 -23.69 -3.92
C GLU A 501 -32.14 -25.11 -3.30
N GLY A 502 -32.95 -25.34 -2.26
CA GLY A 502 -33.15 -26.67 -1.66
C GLY A 502 -32.39 -26.94 -0.36
N GLY A 503 -31.68 -25.96 0.21
CA GLY A 503 -30.93 -26.10 1.48
C GLY A 503 -29.57 -26.78 1.32
N GLY A 504 -28.66 -26.55 2.28
CA GLY A 504 -27.38 -27.28 2.39
C GLY A 504 -26.36 -27.02 1.28
N LYS A 505 -26.47 -25.88 0.58
CA LYS A 505 -25.66 -25.52 -0.59
C LYS A 505 -24.63 -24.43 -0.33
N THR A 506 -24.45 -24.05 0.93
CA THR A 506 -23.64 -22.90 1.34
C THR A 506 -22.80 -23.24 2.56
N ARG A 507 -21.64 -22.61 2.67
CA ARG A 507 -20.78 -22.68 3.84
C ARG A 507 -20.85 -21.38 4.62
N GLY A 508 -21.35 -21.48 5.84
CA GLY A 508 -21.52 -20.32 6.73
C GLY A 508 -20.21 -19.65 7.13
N GLU A 509 -19.05 -20.29 6.94
CA GLU A 509 -17.73 -19.72 7.18
C GLU A 509 -17.35 -18.63 6.17
N ILE A 510 -17.99 -18.58 5.00
CA ILE A 510 -17.59 -17.71 3.90
C ILE A 510 -17.96 -16.25 4.20
N TYR A 511 -16.96 -15.38 4.32
CA TYR A 511 -17.13 -13.93 4.39
C TYR A 511 -16.92 -13.26 3.02
N VAL A 512 -15.93 -13.75 2.26
CA VAL A 512 -15.67 -13.35 0.88
C VAL A 512 -15.59 -14.58 -0.01
N MET A 513 -16.29 -14.55 -1.13
CA MET A 513 -16.13 -15.55 -2.20
C MET A 513 -15.50 -14.93 -3.46
N GLY A 514 -15.04 -15.78 -4.37
CA GLY A 514 -14.54 -15.36 -5.67
C GLY A 514 -13.17 -14.67 -5.62
N VAL A 515 -12.24 -15.23 -4.86
CA VAL A 515 -10.81 -14.84 -4.85
C VAL A 515 -9.95 -16.00 -5.36
N ARG A 516 -8.78 -15.70 -5.94
CA ARG A 516 -7.89 -16.71 -6.55
C ARG A 516 -6.77 -17.16 -5.61
N ASN A 517 -5.79 -16.29 -5.32
CA ASN A 517 -4.67 -16.62 -4.41
C ASN A 517 -4.36 -15.54 -3.35
N PRO A 518 -5.18 -15.38 -2.30
CA PRO A 518 -4.93 -14.40 -1.25
C PRO A 518 -3.89 -14.88 -0.22
N ALA A 519 -2.60 -14.76 -0.55
CA ALA A 519 -1.51 -15.20 0.31
C ALA A 519 -1.36 -14.35 1.59
N ARG A 520 -1.69 -13.05 1.53
CA ARG A 520 -1.63 -12.13 2.67
C ARG A 520 -2.93 -11.34 2.79
N ILE A 521 -3.36 -11.10 4.03
CA ILE A 521 -4.49 -10.24 4.38
C ILE A 521 -4.15 -9.45 5.65
N SER A 522 -4.90 -8.39 5.91
CA SER A 522 -4.82 -7.63 7.16
C SER A 522 -6.17 -7.05 7.50
N VAL A 523 -6.51 -7.00 8.79
CA VAL A 523 -7.67 -6.25 9.27
C VAL A 523 -7.19 -5.02 10.02
N ASP A 524 -7.71 -3.86 9.65
CA ASP A 524 -7.50 -2.64 10.42
C ASP A 524 -8.41 -2.65 11.64
N LYS A 525 -7.84 -2.95 12.82
CA LYS A 525 -8.59 -3.06 14.09
C LYS A 525 -9.34 -1.78 14.48
N LYS A 526 -8.98 -0.62 13.93
CA LYS A 526 -9.70 0.64 14.21
C LYS A 526 -11.05 0.70 13.49
N THR A 527 -11.18 0.06 12.33
CA THR A 527 -12.38 0.14 11.48
C THR A 527 -13.03 -1.21 11.20
N ASP A 528 -12.38 -2.31 11.59
CA ASP A 528 -12.70 -3.69 11.17
C ASP A 528 -12.75 -3.87 9.63
N THR A 529 -12.08 -2.99 8.87
CA THR A 529 -11.97 -3.15 7.42
C THR A 529 -10.93 -4.22 7.10
N LEU A 530 -11.33 -5.20 6.30
CA LEU A 530 -10.43 -6.22 5.76
C LEU A 530 -9.74 -5.68 4.50
N TYR A 531 -8.42 -5.76 4.45
CA TYR A 531 -7.60 -5.48 3.28
C TYR A 531 -7.00 -6.80 2.79
N ALA A 532 -7.12 -7.05 1.49
CA ALA A 532 -6.67 -8.27 0.87
C ALA A 532 -6.09 -8.00 -0.51
N GLY A 533 -5.18 -8.86 -0.94
CA GLY A 533 -4.66 -8.88 -2.30
C GLY A 533 -4.43 -10.31 -2.75
N TRP A 534 -4.60 -10.57 -4.04
CA TRP A 534 -4.49 -11.91 -4.61
C TRP A 534 -4.00 -11.92 -6.04
N VAL A 535 -3.30 -13.00 -6.38
CA VAL A 535 -2.73 -13.23 -7.71
C VAL A 535 -3.82 -13.63 -8.72
N GLY A 536 -3.83 -12.99 -9.89
CA GLY A 536 -4.74 -13.27 -11.01
C GLY A 536 -4.31 -14.48 -11.86
N PRO A 537 -5.01 -14.79 -12.97
CA PRO A 537 -4.70 -15.92 -13.85
C PRO A 537 -3.43 -15.66 -14.68
N ASP A 538 -3.21 -16.25 -15.86
CA ASP A 538 -1.89 -16.19 -16.54
C ASP A 538 -1.91 -15.60 -17.95
N ALA A 539 -3.06 -15.08 -18.40
CA ALA A 539 -3.22 -14.48 -19.72
C ALA A 539 -2.35 -13.23 -19.85
N GLY A 540 -1.41 -13.25 -20.81
CA GLY A 540 -0.46 -12.16 -21.01
C GLY A 540 -1.05 -10.88 -21.58
N ALA A 541 -2.25 -10.91 -22.17
CA ALA A 541 -2.92 -9.77 -22.81
C ALA A 541 -4.46 -9.93 -22.73
N PRO A 542 -5.24 -8.84 -22.89
CA PRO A 542 -6.69 -8.96 -23.01
C PRO A 542 -7.08 -9.65 -24.32
N SER A 543 -8.29 -10.21 -24.35
CA SER A 543 -8.85 -10.88 -25.53
C SER A 543 -10.27 -10.42 -25.78
N THR A 544 -10.51 -9.94 -27.00
CA THR A 544 -11.86 -9.69 -27.54
C THR A 544 -12.72 -10.95 -27.60
N THR A 545 -12.13 -12.15 -27.43
CA THR A 545 -12.84 -13.43 -27.38
C THR A 545 -13.06 -13.90 -25.95
N TRP A 546 -12.03 -13.84 -25.09
CA TRP A 546 -12.07 -14.51 -23.78
C TRP A 546 -12.24 -13.57 -22.59
N GLY A 547 -11.89 -12.29 -22.70
CA GLY A 547 -12.01 -11.29 -21.65
C GLY A 547 -10.67 -10.71 -21.18
N PRO A 548 -10.56 -10.25 -19.92
CA PRO A 548 -9.39 -9.51 -19.46
C PRO A 548 -8.12 -10.36 -19.38
N ALA A 549 -6.96 -9.69 -19.42
CA ALA A 549 -5.66 -10.27 -19.13
C ALA A 549 -5.58 -10.77 -17.66
N LYS A 550 -4.42 -11.31 -17.26
CA LYS A 550 -4.07 -11.50 -15.85
C LYS A 550 -4.21 -10.19 -15.09
N TYR A 551 -5.08 -10.16 -14.08
CA TYR A 551 -5.16 -9.07 -13.10
C TYR A 551 -4.78 -9.53 -11.70
N ASP A 552 -3.65 -9.03 -11.22
CA ASP A 552 -3.39 -9.06 -9.78
C ASP A 552 -4.17 -7.95 -9.12
N THR A 553 -4.70 -8.23 -7.93
CA THR A 553 -5.79 -7.43 -7.36
C THR A 553 -5.53 -7.10 -5.91
N PHE A 554 -5.91 -5.90 -5.49
CA PHE A 554 -6.09 -5.55 -4.09
C PHE A 554 -7.48 -4.95 -3.85
N ALA A 555 -8.09 -5.28 -2.71
CA ALA A 555 -9.39 -4.79 -2.32
C ALA A 555 -9.46 -4.40 -0.83
N THR A 556 -10.21 -3.34 -0.57
CA THR A 556 -10.73 -2.98 0.75
C THR A 556 -12.14 -3.54 0.90
N ILE A 557 -12.38 -4.28 1.96
CA ILE A 557 -13.57 -5.11 2.16
C ILE A 557 -14.22 -4.71 3.49
N THR A 558 -15.20 -3.80 3.40
CA THR A 558 -15.94 -3.28 4.56
C THR A 558 -17.17 -4.12 4.93
N LYS A 559 -17.58 -5.03 4.05
CA LYS A 559 -18.69 -5.98 4.24
C LYS A 559 -18.46 -7.26 3.43
N ALA A 560 -19.16 -8.34 3.80
CA ALA A 560 -19.15 -9.60 3.04
C ALA A 560 -19.50 -9.36 1.56
N SER A 561 -18.80 -10.03 0.64
CA SER A 561 -18.90 -9.75 -0.80
C SER A 561 -18.44 -10.91 -1.69
N ASN A 562 -18.95 -10.94 -2.92
CA ASN A 562 -18.40 -11.74 -4.01
C ASN A 562 -17.40 -10.89 -4.81
N ARG A 563 -16.15 -11.34 -4.94
CA ARG A 563 -15.04 -10.62 -5.62
C ARG A 563 -14.79 -11.07 -7.05
N GLY A 564 -15.67 -11.93 -7.57
CA GLY A 564 -15.88 -12.13 -8.99
C GLY A 564 -15.18 -13.33 -9.61
N TRP A 565 -14.03 -13.78 -9.11
CA TRP A 565 -13.31 -14.91 -9.71
C TRP A 565 -14.15 -16.22 -9.63
N PRO A 566 -14.27 -17.02 -10.70
CA PRO A 566 -13.64 -16.89 -12.02
C PRO A 566 -14.48 -16.19 -13.10
N TYR A 567 -15.58 -15.54 -12.74
CA TYR A 567 -16.54 -14.93 -13.66
C TYR A 567 -16.13 -13.54 -14.14
N CYS A 568 -15.71 -12.69 -13.20
CA CYS A 568 -15.39 -11.28 -13.47
C CYS A 568 -14.15 -10.84 -12.67
N MET A 569 -13.40 -9.88 -13.20
CA MET A 569 -12.24 -9.27 -12.53
C MET A 569 -12.23 -7.75 -12.63
N GLY A 570 -11.28 -7.11 -11.94
CA GLY A 570 -11.10 -5.66 -11.96
C GLY A 570 -12.35 -4.90 -11.52
N ASN A 571 -12.82 -3.98 -12.35
CA ASN A 571 -14.05 -3.20 -12.17
C ASN A 571 -15.26 -3.84 -12.89
N LYS A 572 -15.58 -5.11 -12.58
CA LYS A 572 -16.65 -5.89 -13.24
C LYS A 572 -16.39 -6.06 -14.76
N GLN A 573 -15.21 -6.58 -15.09
CA GLN A 573 -14.86 -6.99 -16.45
C GLN A 573 -15.13 -8.51 -16.57
N PRO A 574 -16.15 -8.95 -17.32
CA PRO A 574 -16.52 -10.36 -17.42
C PRO A 574 -15.57 -11.17 -18.31
N TYR A 575 -15.33 -12.43 -17.94
CA TYR A 575 -14.85 -13.46 -18.84
C TYR A 575 -15.99 -14.06 -19.67
N ARG A 576 -15.63 -14.82 -20.70
CA ARG A 576 -16.57 -15.59 -21.51
C ARG A 576 -16.62 -17.05 -21.04
N ASP A 577 -17.82 -17.62 -20.97
CA ASP A 577 -17.97 -19.01 -20.56
C ASP A 577 -17.48 -19.97 -21.65
N ARG A 578 -17.01 -21.15 -21.25
CA ARG A 578 -16.49 -22.17 -22.17
C ARG A 578 -17.56 -23.22 -22.44
N ASN A 579 -17.78 -23.51 -23.73
CA ASN A 579 -18.69 -24.56 -24.14
C ASN A 579 -18.13 -25.95 -23.81
N LEU A 580 -18.98 -26.94 -23.56
CA LEU A 580 -18.57 -28.32 -23.34
C LEU A 580 -19.31 -29.25 -24.30
N PRO A 581 -18.65 -30.31 -24.82
CA PRO A 581 -17.30 -30.77 -24.48
C PRO A 581 -16.16 -30.04 -25.21
N ASP A 582 -16.45 -28.99 -25.99
CA ASP A 582 -15.46 -28.24 -26.77
C ASP A 582 -15.16 -26.86 -26.15
N PRO A 583 -14.21 -26.78 -25.19
CA PRO A 583 -13.88 -25.54 -24.47
C PRO A 583 -13.24 -24.46 -25.33
N SER A 584 -12.92 -24.75 -26.60
CA SER A 584 -12.43 -23.76 -27.56
C SER A 584 -13.53 -22.85 -28.10
N LYS A 585 -14.81 -23.27 -27.98
CA LYS A 585 -15.97 -22.49 -28.42
C LYS A 585 -16.49 -21.63 -27.27
N PRO A 586 -16.48 -20.30 -27.42
CA PRO A 586 -17.00 -19.43 -26.38
C PRO A 586 -18.53 -19.41 -26.36
N LEU A 587 -19.12 -19.36 -25.17
CA LEU A 587 -20.55 -19.13 -24.94
C LEU A 587 -20.83 -17.62 -24.76
N GLY A 588 -21.77 -17.24 -23.90
CA GLY A 588 -22.03 -15.84 -23.55
C GLY A 588 -20.97 -15.27 -22.59
N TRP A 589 -20.94 -13.94 -22.47
CA TRP A 589 -20.25 -13.25 -21.39
C TRP A 589 -20.97 -13.51 -20.07
N TYR A 590 -20.23 -13.64 -18.97
CA TYR A 590 -20.87 -13.71 -17.65
C TYR A 590 -21.54 -12.37 -17.29
N ASP A 591 -22.71 -12.45 -16.66
CA ASP A 591 -23.37 -11.30 -16.04
C ASP A 591 -22.76 -11.08 -14.64
N CYS A 592 -21.97 -10.01 -14.46
CA CYS A 592 -21.34 -9.71 -13.18
C CYS A 592 -22.33 -9.25 -12.08
N ASP A 593 -23.53 -8.82 -12.46
CA ASP A 593 -24.58 -8.43 -11.50
C ASP A 593 -25.46 -9.63 -11.11
N HIS A 594 -25.55 -10.65 -11.96
CA HIS A 594 -26.28 -11.89 -11.68
C HIS A 594 -25.47 -13.15 -12.09
N PRO A 595 -24.27 -13.37 -11.50
CA PRO A 595 -23.43 -14.48 -11.91
C PRO A 595 -24.09 -15.82 -11.61
N LYS A 596 -23.90 -16.78 -12.53
CA LYS A 596 -24.43 -18.14 -12.40
C LYS A 596 -23.34 -19.19 -12.42
N ASN A 597 -23.40 -20.13 -11.49
CA ASN A 597 -22.51 -21.28 -11.45
C ASN A 597 -23.16 -22.51 -12.08
N GLU A 598 -23.01 -22.62 -13.41
CA GLU A 598 -23.53 -23.73 -14.21
C GLU A 598 -22.47 -24.81 -14.46
N SER A 599 -21.39 -24.83 -13.67
CA SER A 599 -20.38 -25.88 -13.76
C SER A 599 -20.99 -27.25 -13.49
N PRO A 600 -20.59 -28.30 -14.24
CA PRO A 600 -20.96 -29.68 -13.91
C PRO A 600 -20.40 -30.16 -12.56
N ASN A 601 -19.43 -29.43 -11.99
CA ASN A 601 -18.83 -29.71 -10.69
C ASN A 601 -19.39 -28.82 -9.56
N ASN A 602 -20.49 -28.10 -9.80
CA ASN A 602 -21.12 -27.27 -8.77
C ASN A 602 -22.08 -28.09 -7.91
N ASP A 603 -21.84 -28.10 -6.60
CA ASP A 603 -22.74 -28.63 -5.57
C ASP A 603 -23.26 -27.53 -4.62
N GLY A 604 -22.99 -26.26 -4.96
CA GLY A 604 -23.51 -25.09 -4.27
C GLY A 604 -24.73 -24.48 -4.95
N LEU A 605 -24.94 -23.19 -4.69
CA LEU A 605 -25.96 -22.38 -5.36
C LEU A 605 -25.60 -22.20 -6.83
N VAL A 606 -26.61 -22.18 -7.69
CA VAL A 606 -26.47 -21.76 -9.08
C VAL A 606 -26.51 -20.25 -9.17
N ASN A 607 -27.44 -19.58 -8.49
CA ASN A 607 -27.54 -18.13 -8.51
C ASN A 607 -26.64 -17.53 -7.43
N LEU A 608 -25.63 -16.79 -7.85
CA LEU A 608 -24.62 -16.25 -6.95
C LEU A 608 -24.90 -14.78 -6.59
N PRO A 609 -24.39 -14.30 -5.44
CA PRO A 609 -24.42 -12.87 -5.12
C PRO A 609 -23.70 -12.01 -6.18
N PRO A 610 -24.13 -10.76 -6.39
CA PRO A 610 -23.51 -9.85 -7.36
C PRO A 610 -22.03 -9.61 -7.08
N VAL A 611 -21.24 -9.44 -8.14
CA VAL A 611 -19.82 -9.13 -8.03
C VAL A 611 -19.64 -7.70 -7.51
N THR A 612 -18.71 -7.53 -6.58
CA THR A 612 -18.23 -6.22 -6.10
C THR A 612 -16.93 -5.87 -6.80
N GLY A 613 -16.79 -4.63 -7.28
CA GLY A 613 -15.56 -4.15 -7.91
C GLY A 613 -14.37 -4.15 -6.96
N ASN A 614 -13.17 -4.23 -7.53
CA ASN A 614 -11.92 -4.19 -6.77
C ASN A 614 -11.27 -2.81 -6.86
N ASN A 615 -10.52 -2.43 -5.81
CA ASN A 615 -9.96 -1.08 -5.69
C ASN A 615 -8.72 -0.88 -6.56
N ILE A 616 -7.87 -1.90 -6.68
CA ILE A 616 -6.65 -1.89 -7.47
C ILE A 616 -6.59 -3.18 -8.26
N TRP A 617 -6.38 -3.11 -9.56
CA TRP A 617 -6.07 -4.25 -10.41
C TRP A 617 -4.97 -3.87 -11.40
N TYR A 618 -4.10 -4.81 -11.78
CA TYR A 618 -3.03 -4.52 -12.74
C TYR A 618 -2.66 -5.73 -13.58
N SER A 619 -2.40 -5.45 -14.87
CA SER A 619 -1.96 -6.39 -15.87
C SER A 619 -0.47 -6.22 -16.18
N PRO A 620 0.16 -7.09 -17.02
CA PRO A 620 1.50 -6.83 -17.51
C PRO A 620 1.64 -5.47 -18.23
N GLN A 621 0.55 -4.95 -18.79
CA GLN A 621 0.54 -3.70 -19.55
C GLN A 621 0.43 -2.45 -18.66
N GLY A 622 -0.08 -2.58 -17.43
CA GLY A 622 -0.23 -1.44 -16.54
C GLY A 622 -1.32 -1.57 -15.49
N GLY A 623 -1.42 -0.54 -14.66
CA GLY A 623 -2.38 -0.45 -13.56
C GLY A 623 -3.74 0.10 -13.97
N GLY A 624 -4.78 -0.57 -13.49
CA GLY A 624 -6.17 -0.22 -13.68
C GLY A 624 -6.59 -0.15 -15.16
N PRO A 625 -6.26 -1.14 -16.02
CA PRO A 625 -6.74 -1.15 -17.40
C PRO A 625 -8.27 -1.15 -17.43
N ASP A 626 -8.81 -0.25 -18.23
CA ASP A 626 -10.24 -0.03 -18.43
C ASP A 626 -10.48 0.21 -19.92
N PHE A 627 -11.63 -0.21 -20.43
CA PHE A 627 -11.92 -0.20 -21.87
C PHE A 627 -13.28 0.44 -22.14
N PRO A 628 -13.53 0.98 -23.34
CA PRO A 628 -14.87 1.31 -23.79
C PRO A 628 -15.81 0.10 -23.64
N ARG A 629 -17.05 0.36 -23.24
CA ARG A 629 -18.08 -0.68 -23.04
C ARG A 629 -19.19 -0.53 -24.07
N ASP A 630 -19.73 -1.67 -24.51
CA ASP A 630 -20.92 -1.71 -25.36
C ASP A 630 -22.22 -1.42 -24.56
N GLU A 631 -23.37 -1.50 -25.24
CA GLU A 631 -24.70 -1.28 -24.63
C GLU A 631 -25.05 -2.28 -23.52
N ASN A 632 -24.40 -3.46 -23.51
CA ASN A 632 -24.57 -4.50 -22.51
C ASN A 632 -23.53 -4.40 -21.38
N GLY A 633 -22.70 -3.36 -21.40
CA GLY A 633 -21.65 -3.14 -20.40
C GLY A 633 -20.42 -4.02 -20.58
N VAL A 634 -20.29 -4.72 -21.71
CA VAL A 634 -19.12 -5.58 -22.01
C VAL A 634 -17.96 -4.71 -22.50
N PRO A 635 -16.77 -4.78 -21.88
CA PRO A 635 -15.59 -4.06 -22.36
C PRO A 635 -15.14 -4.57 -23.74
N SER A 636 -14.60 -3.69 -24.58
CA SER A 636 -14.10 -4.08 -25.91
C SER A 636 -12.95 -5.08 -25.84
N TYR A 637 -12.11 -4.98 -24.79
CA TYR A 637 -10.87 -5.74 -24.61
C TYR A 637 -9.86 -5.57 -25.74
N ASP A 638 -10.05 -4.54 -26.58
CA ASP A 638 -9.03 -4.11 -27.53
C ASP A 638 -7.94 -3.38 -26.75
N GLN A 639 -6.72 -3.91 -26.81
CA GLN A 639 -5.59 -3.35 -26.09
C GLN A 639 -5.26 -1.92 -26.53
N ASP A 640 -5.51 -1.58 -27.80
CA ASP A 640 -5.25 -0.25 -28.34
C ASP A 640 -6.25 0.80 -27.82
N GLU A 641 -7.38 0.36 -27.28
CA GLU A 641 -8.40 1.22 -26.65
C GLU A 641 -8.25 1.33 -25.12
N ALA A 642 -7.26 0.66 -24.53
CA ALA A 642 -7.11 0.58 -23.08
C ALA A 642 -6.71 1.93 -22.45
N VAL A 643 -7.37 2.29 -21.35
CA VAL A 643 -7.00 3.41 -20.48
C VAL A 643 -6.49 2.88 -19.15
N TYR A 644 -5.30 3.31 -18.74
CA TYR A 644 -4.69 2.92 -17.46
C TYR A 644 -5.04 3.93 -16.36
N ARG A 645 -5.92 3.52 -15.45
CA ARG A 645 -6.43 4.38 -14.36
C ARG A 645 -5.44 4.56 -13.20
N LEU A 646 -4.43 3.69 -13.08
CA LEU A 646 -3.43 3.71 -12.02
C LEU A 646 -2.02 3.83 -12.61
N PRO A 647 -1.63 5.00 -13.15
CA PRO A 647 -0.40 5.14 -13.94
C PRO A 647 0.90 4.98 -13.13
N TRP A 648 0.83 5.04 -11.79
CA TRP A 648 1.94 4.74 -10.88
C TRP A 648 2.25 3.23 -10.79
N LEU A 649 1.35 2.40 -11.30
CA LEU A 649 1.45 0.95 -11.31
C LEU A 649 1.72 0.48 -12.74
N LYS A 650 2.89 -0.10 -13.00
CA LYS A 650 3.35 -0.42 -14.36
C LYS A 650 3.14 -1.88 -14.78
N GLY A 651 2.96 -2.80 -13.82
CA GLY A 651 2.78 -4.23 -14.13
C GLY A 651 4.09 -5.00 -14.33
N GLY A 652 4.02 -6.32 -14.54
CA GLY A 652 5.14 -7.13 -15.05
C GLY A 652 5.54 -8.40 -14.25
N GLY A 653 5.40 -8.42 -12.93
CA GLY A 653 5.78 -9.54 -12.05
C GLY A 653 4.55 -10.27 -11.52
N GLN A 654 3.54 -9.49 -11.10
CA GLN A 654 2.19 -9.94 -10.80
C GLN A 654 2.13 -11.14 -9.85
N ALA A 655 2.52 -10.86 -8.61
CA ALA A 655 2.25 -11.68 -7.45
C ALA A 655 1.92 -10.78 -6.25
N ALA A 656 0.68 -10.31 -6.17
CA ALA A 656 0.20 -9.37 -5.15
C ALA A 656 0.42 -9.88 -3.71
N MET A 657 1.07 -9.04 -2.90
CA MET A 657 1.38 -9.26 -1.49
C MET A 657 0.80 -8.11 -0.66
N ASN A 658 -0.42 -8.32 -0.15
CA ASN A 658 -1.12 -7.32 0.65
C ASN A 658 -0.33 -6.93 1.91
N GLY A 659 -0.37 -5.65 2.26
CA GLY A 659 0.19 -5.11 3.49
C GLY A 659 -0.78 -4.50 4.47
N PRO A 660 -0.24 -4.08 5.62
CA PRO A 660 -1.03 -3.49 6.69
C PRO A 660 -1.50 -2.06 6.35
N VAL A 661 -2.47 -1.58 7.12
CA VAL A 661 -2.71 -0.15 7.28
C VAL A 661 -1.85 0.35 8.43
N TYR A 662 -1.09 1.42 8.23
CA TYR A 662 -0.37 2.04 9.34
C TYR A 662 -1.33 2.81 10.25
N ARG A 663 -1.22 2.60 11.56
CA ARG A 663 -1.97 3.36 12.57
C ARG A 663 -0.99 4.05 13.50
N TYR A 664 -0.99 5.38 13.43
CA TYR A 664 -0.11 6.18 14.29
C TYR A 664 -0.63 6.20 15.72
N ASP A 665 0.25 5.87 16.67
CA ASP A 665 -0.01 5.98 18.10
C ASP A 665 0.76 7.20 18.66
N ALA A 666 0.00 8.19 19.11
CA ALA A 666 0.55 9.41 19.71
C ALA A 666 1.04 9.19 21.15
N ASP A 667 0.51 8.18 21.85
CA ASP A 667 0.82 7.88 23.24
C ASP A 667 2.04 6.94 23.34
N SER A 668 2.41 6.28 22.24
CA SER A 668 3.61 5.46 22.16
C SER A 668 4.88 6.29 22.43
N ALA A 669 5.71 5.83 23.35
CA ALA A 669 7.02 6.42 23.64
C ALA A 669 8.11 6.06 22.60
N SER A 670 7.80 5.20 21.63
CA SER A 670 8.76 4.76 20.61
C SER A 670 9.29 5.94 19.79
N ASP A 671 10.61 5.99 19.61
CA ASP A 671 11.33 6.90 18.73
C ASP A 671 11.50 6.34 17.31
N THR A 672 11.32 5.04 17.11
CA THR A 672 11.41 4.38 15.80
C THR A 672 10.10 4.41 15.00
N LYS A 673 9.00 4.87 15.63
CA LYS A 673 7.68 4.84 15.01
C LYS A 673 7.60 5.77 13.80
N TRP A 674 6.91 5.32 12.76
CA TRP A 674 6.71 6.13 11.58
C TRP A 674 5.84 7.37 11.89
N PRO A 675 5.98 8.47 11.14
CA PRO A 675 5.23 9.68 11.47
C PRO A 675 3.72 9.59 11.19
N ALA A 676 2.96 10.49 11.83
CA ALA A 676 1.50 10.58 11.70
C ALA A 676 1.00 10.83 10.27
N TYR A 677 1.87 11.27 9.35
CA TYR A 677 1.61 11.33 7.92
C TYR A 677 1.13 9.99 7.36
N TRP A 678 1.68 8.86 7.82
CA TRP A 678 1.34 7.54 7.30
C TRP A 678 0.03 6.98 7.85
N ASP A 679 -0.56 7.60 8.88
CA ASP A 679 -1.78 7.07 9.53
C ASP A 679 -2.91 6.89 8.52
N GLY A 680 -3.49 5.70 8.51
CA GLY A 680 -4.57 5.31 7.60
C GLY A 680 -4.12 4.98 6.17
N LYS A 681 -2.84 5.06 5.84
CA LYS A 681 -2.34 4.60 4.54
C LYS A 681 -2.18 3.08 4.54
N TRP A 682 -2.66 2.47 3.47
CA TRP A 682 -2.61 1.03 3.22
C TRP A 682 -1.40 0.68 2.36
N PHE A 683 -0.64 -0.33 2.78
CA PHE A 683 0.58 -0.75 2.10
C PHE A 683 0.23 -1.85 1.09
N VAL A 684 0.58 -1.62 -0.17
CA VAL A 684 0.38 -2.58 -1.26
C VAL A 684 1.73 -2.88 -1.91
N GLY A 685 1.99 -4.16 -2.16
CA GLY A 685 3.26 -4.62 -2.67
C GLY A 685 3.08 -5.85 -3.55
N ASP A 686 4.03 -6.09 -4.43
CA ASP A 686 4.15 -7.36 -5.16
C ASP A 686 5.31 -8.16 -4.58
N PHE A 687 5.28 -9.48 -4.78
CA PHE A 687 6.38 -10.34 -4.46
C PHE A 687 7.67 -9.83 -5.09
N TYR A 688 7.66 -9.45 -6.37
CA TYR A 688 8.87 -8.97 -7.04
C TYR A 688 9.08 -7.47 -6.81
N ASP A 689 10.34 -7.03 -6.75
CA ASP A 689 10.73 -5.63 -6.50
C ASP A 689 11.01 -4.77 -7.75
N ALA A 690 10.82 -5.32 -8.96
CA ALA A 690 11.06 -4.66 -10.26
C ALA A 690 10.11 -3.46 -10.49
N ASP A 691 9.52 -3.27 -11.68
CA ASP A 691 8.52 -2.20 -11.92
C ASP A 691 7.15 -2.44 -11.22
N GLN A 692 7.16 -3.32 -10.23
CA GLN A 692 6.02 -3.74 -9.44
C GLN A 692 5.63 -2.73 -8.35
N PRO A 693 4.39 -2.83 -7.83
CA PRO A 693 3.94 -2.00 -6.71
C PRO A 693 4.80 -2.24 -5.47
N ARG A 694 5.15 -1.14 -4.81
CA ARG A 694 5.62 -1.10 -3.42
C ARG A 694 5.28 0.28 -2.91
N ASN A 695 4.03 0.47 -2.53
CA ASN A 695 3.43 1.79 -2.34
C ASN A 695 2.60 1.82 -1.06
N ALA A 696 2.50 2.99 -0.45
CA ALA A 696 1.46 3.31 0.52
C ALA A 696 0.36 4.09 -0.20
N VAL A 697 -0.87 3.63 -0.12
CA VAL A 697 -2.02 4.26 -0.79
C VAL A 697 -3.00 4.82 0.23
N LEU A 698 -3.62 5.94 -0.11
CA LEU A 698 -4.73 6.50 0.66
C LEU A 698 -6.04 6.19 -0.06
N MET A 699 -7.01 5.68 0.68
CA MET A 699 -8.35 5.38 0.17
C MET A 699 -9.34 6.47 0.59
N ASP A 700 -10.36 6.73 -0.23
CA ASP A 700 -11.52 7.52 0.21
C ASP A 700 -12.49 6.60 0.98
N PRO A 701 -12.73 6.86 2.28
CA PRO A 701 -13.65 6.05 3.08
C PRO A 701 -15.07 5.95 2.50
N LYS A 702 -15.49 6.92 1.67
CA LYS A 702 -16.82 6.94 1.04
C LYS A 702 -16.97 5.92 -0.10
N THR A 703 -15.88 5.55 -0.75
CA THR A 703 -15.92 4.72 -1.97
C THR A 703 -15.11 3.44 -1.85
N GLN A 704 -14.23 3.32 -0.86
CA GLN A 704 -13.33 2.18 -0.70
C GLN A 704 -14.08 0.84 -0.67
N GLY A 705 -15.20 0.74 0.04
CA GLY A 705 -15.96 -0.51 0.18
C GLY A 705 -16.58 -1.05 -1.12
N ASP A 706 -16.77 -0.17 -2.12
CA ASP A 706 -17.50 -0.46 -3.35
C ASP A 706 -16.60 -0.42 -4.60
N GLY A 707 -15.27 -0.50 -4.40
CA GLY A 707 -14.28 -0.56 -5.50
C GLY A 707 -13.74 0.79 -5.97
N GLY A 708 -13.88 1.85 -5.16
CA GLY A 708 -13.24 3.15 -5.45
C GLY A 708 -11.72 3.05 -5.54
N LEU A 709 -11.12 3.76 -6.51
CA LEU A 709 -9.67 3.82 -6.69
C LEU A 709 -9.00 4.56 -5.51
N PRO A 710 -7.71 4.30 -5.24
CA PRO A 710 -6.94 5.14 -4.33
C PRO A 710 -6.91 6.60 -4.79
N VAL A 711 -7.02 7.52 -3.82
CA VAL A 711 -6.95 8.98 -4.09
C VAL A 711 -5.51 9.48 -4.17
N HIS A 712 -4.58 8.74 -3.56
CA HIS A 712 -3.16 9.09 -3.52
C HIS A 712 -2.30 7.82 -3.36
N SER A 713 -1.09 7.86 -3.93
CA SER A 713 -0.08 6.81 -3.84
C SER A 713 1.30 7.41 -3.57
N GLU A 714 2.04 6.83 -2.63
CA GLU A 714 3.41 7.19 -2.28
C GLU A 714 4.31 5.97 -2.47
N SER A 715 5.44 6.15 -3.17
CA SER A 715 6.37 5.04 -3.42
C SER A 715 7.20 4.74 -2.19
N LEU A 716 7.28 3.47 -1.82
CA LEU A 716 8.07 2.98 -0.69
C LEU A 716 9.40 2.37 -1.14
N LYS A 717 9.72 2.30 -2.43
CA LYS A 717 10.93 1.61 -2.94
C LYS A 717 12.26 2.16 -2.40
N LYS A 718 12.26 3.43 -1.98
CA LYS A 718 13.43 4.10 -1.38
C LYS A 718 13.44 4.06 0.17
N ILE A 719 12.34 3.63 0.79
CA ILE A 719 12.20 3.45 2.25
C ILE A 719 12.37 1.97 2.62
N VAL A 720 11.70 1.10 1.87
CA VAL A 720 11.77 -0.35 1.97
C VAL A 720 12.69 -0.84 0.85
N PRO A 721 13.98 -1.11 1.14
CA PRO A 721 15.02 -1.24 0.12
C PRO A 721 14.72 -2.38 -0.85
N VAL A 722 14.94 -2.12 -2.13
CA VAL A 722 14.84 -3.09 -3.23
C VAL A 722 16.24 -3.56 -3.64
N GLY A 723 16.31 -4.57 -4.49
CA GLY A 723 17.51 -5.06 -5.13
C GLY A 723 18.13 -6.28 -4.46
N ASN A 724 19.24 -6.76 -5.02
CA ASN A 724 19.89 -7.99 -4.56
C ASN A 724 20.40 -7.92 -3.12
N ASP A 725 20.73 -6.73 -2.62
CA ASP A 725 21.17 -6.49 -1.25
C ASP A 725 20.05 -5.92 -0.34
N GLY A 726 18.85 -5.75 -0.88
CA GLY A 726 17.64 -5.36 -0.15
C GLY A 726 16.57 -6.47 -0.16
N ILE A 727 15.32 -6.07 -0.01
CA ILE A 727 14.13 -6.94 -0.06
C ILE A 727 13.71 -7.10 -1.51
N LYS A 728 14.18 -8.17 -2.17
CA LYS A 728 13.84 -8.43 -3.58
C LYS A 728 12.50 -9.14 -3.73
N ASN A 729 12.27 -10.15 -2.89
CA ASN A 729 11.10 -10.99 -2.97
C ASN A 729 10.23 -10.77 -1.71
N LEU A 730 9.41 -9.70 -1.72
CA LEU A 730 8.55 -9.32 -0.60
C LEU A 730 7.55 -10.44 -0.32
N MET A 731 7.62 -11.06 0.85
CA MET A 731 6.73 -12.17 1.20
C MET A 731 5.66 -11.77 2.21
N GLY A 732 5.93 -10.78 3.06
CA GLY A 732 4.98 -10.31 4.05
C GLY A 732 5.52 -9.11 4.81
N TRP A 733 4.64 -8.38 5.46
CA TRP A 733 5.00 -7.22 6.29
C TRP A 733 3.92 -6.91 7.32
N LYS A 734 4.33 -6.45 8.51
CA LYS A 734 3.44 -6.05 9.62
C LYS A 734 4.11 -4.91 10.40
N PHE A 735 3.31 -4.02 10.98
CA PHE A 735 3.84 -3.07 11.97
C PHE A 735 3.91 -3.71 13.36
N GLY A 736 4.98 -3.42 14.09
CA GLY A 736 5.11 -3.78 15.50
C GLY A 736 4.50 -2.75 16.45
N PRO A 737 4.37 -3.08 17.74
CA PRO A 737 3.93 -2.11 18.78
C PRO A 737 4.93 -0.95 18.97
N ASP A 738 6.17 -1.12 18.52
CA ASP A 738 7.19 -0.07 18.43
C ASP A 738 6.97 0.90 17.25
N GLY A 739 5.95 0.67 16.42
CA GLY A 739 5.65 1.47 15.24
C GLY A 739 6.64 1.30 14.07
N ALA A 740 7.56 0.34 14.14
CA ALA A 740 8.44 -0.04 13.04
C ALA A 740 7.75 -1.04 12.09
N LEU A 741 8.17 -1.05 10.82
CA LEU A 741 7.67 -1.99 9.83
C LEU A 741 8.60 -3.21 9.76
N TYR A 742 8.06 -4.40 10.01
CA TYR A 742 8.77 -5.66 9.84
C TYR A 742 8.41 -6.27 8.49
N VAL A 743 9.41 -6.75 7.74
CA VAL A 743 9.25 -7.24 6.36
C VAL A 743 9.96 -8.57 6.18
N LEU A 744 9.28 -9.57 5.64
CA LEU A 744 9.88 -10.84 5.19
C LEU A 744 10.35 -10.72 3.74
N ASP A 745 11.61 -11.02 3.51
CA ASP A 745 12.19 -11.31 2.18
C ASP A 745 12.27 -12.82 1.98
N TYR A 746 11.65 -13.33 0.93
CA TYR A 746 11.68 -14.73 0.54
C TYR A 746 13.07 -15.21 0.14
N GLY A 747 13.95 -14.33 -0.34
CA GLY A 747 15.28 -14.69 -0.84
C GLY A 747 15.35 -14.61 -2.37
N ARG A 748 16.16 -15.45 -3.02
CA ARG A 748 16.38 -15.42 -4.48
C ARG A 748 16.01 -16.70 -5.23
N GLY A 749 15.75 -17.79 -4.51
CA GLY A 749 15.27 -19.06 -5.07
C GLY A 749 13.75 -19.17 -5.03
N PHE A 750 13.21 -20.25 -5.61
CA PHE A 750 11.79 -20.63 -5.51
C PHE A 750 11.67 -22.00 -4.85
N PHE A 751 10.70 -22.15 -3.94
CA PHE A 751 10.42 -23.40 -3.23
C PHE A 751 11.62 -23.95 -2.47
N THR A 752 12.46 -23.06 -1.92
CA THR A 752 13.74 -23.41 -1.29
C THR A 752 14.08 -22.40 -0.20
N SER A 753 14.80 -22.86 0.83
CA SER A 753 15.41 -21.97 1.82
C SER A 753 16.69 -21.36 1.22
N ASP A 754 16.75 -20.03 1.16
CA ASP A 754 17.84 -19.28 0.54
C ASP A 754 18.63 -18.46 1.57
N SER A 755 19.92 -18.22 1.31
CA SER A 755 20.79 -17.45 2.22
C SER A 755 20.45 -15.94 2.25
N LYS A 756 19.76 -15.43 1.22
CA LYS A 756 19.27 -14.05 1.17
C LYS A 756 17.87 -13.89 1.77
N SER A 757 17.19 -14.97 2.15
CA SER A 757 15.96 -14.88 2.94
C SER A 757 16.25 -14.15 4.25
N ALA A 758 15.33 -13.29 4.68
CA ALA A 758 15.54 -12.46 5.85
C ALA A 758 14.24 -11.92 6.46
N LEU A 759 14.28 -11.68 7.78
CA LEU A 759 13.42 -10.70 8.43
C LEU A 759 14.13 -9.35 8.45
N TRP A 760 13.44 -8.30 8.03
CA TRP A 760 13.92 -6.92 8.05
C TRP A 760 13.08 -6.06 8.99
N ARG A 761 13.68 -5.03 9.59
CA ARG A 761 13.02 -3.97 10.35
C ARG A 761 13.29 -2.63 9.69
N VAL A 762 12.24 -1.84 9.45
CA VAL A 762 12.32 -0.50 8.86
C VAL A 762 11.83 0.54 9.87
N THR A 763 12.73 1.38 10.34
CA THR A 763 12.49 2.41 11.37
C THR A 763 12.51 3.81 10.76
N TYR A 764 11.91 4.75 11.47
CA TYR A 764 12.02 6.18 11.17
C TYR A 764 13.00 6.85 12.13
N GLU A 765 13.88 7.70 11.60
CA GLU A 765 14.97 8.39 12.32
C GLU A 765 14.94 9.91 12.10
N GLY A 766 13.93 10.46 11.42
CA GLY A 766 13.84 11.90 11.11
C GLY A 766 13.44 12.79 12.29
N GLY A 767 13.08 12.20 13.43
CA GLY A 767 12.66 12.90 14.64
C GLY A 767 11.24 13.49 14.55
N GLY A 768 10.82 14.19 15.60
CA GLY A 768 9.46 14.73 15.69
C GLY A 768 9.18 15.91 14.75
N PRO A 769 7.89 16.35 14.69
CA PRO A 769 7.47 17.54 13.97
C PRO A 769 8.27 18.78 14.39
N THR A 770 8.50 19.70 13.44
CA THR A 770 9.17 20.97 13.73
C THR A 770 8.28 21.82 14.64
N PRO A 771 8.75 22.20 15.85
CA PRO A 771 7.90 22.70 16.95
C PRO A 771 7.37 24.11 16.73
N ALA A 772 6.20 24.45 17.25
CA ALA A 772 5.69 25.83 17.28
C ALA A 772 6.49 26.71 18.26
N ALA A 773 6.34 28.04 18.15
CA ALA A 773 7.03 29.02 19.01
C ALA A 773 6.91 28.71 20.52
N GLY A 774 5.70 28.39 20.98
CA GLY A 774 5.42 28.12 22.39
C GLY A 774 6.00 26.80 22.92
N GLN A 775 6.47 25.90 22.05
CA GLN A 775 7.10 24.64 22.44
C GLN A 775 8.62 24.79 22.59
N LEU A 776 9.24 25.70 21.83
CA LEU A 776 10.67 26.00 21.96
C LEU A 776 11.01 26.62 23.33
N ALA A 777 10.12 27.48 23.84
CA ALA A 777 10.33 28.15 25.13
C ALA A 777 10.22 27.22 26.36
N ARG A 778 9.62 26.03 26.21
CA ARG A 778 9.41 25.06 27.30
C ARG A 778 10.50 23.98 27.39
N GLY A 779 11.50 24.01 26.49
CA GLY A 779 12.62 23.06 26.47
C GLY A 779 13.85 23.49 27.27
N THR A 780 13.71 24.52 28.12
CA THR A 780 14.78 25.12 28.94
C THR A 780 14.28 25.40 30.35
N GLU A 781 13.67 24.41 31.00
CA GLU A 781 13.50 24.36 32.46
C GLU A 781 14.19 23.13 33.04
#